data_AF-A0A8J7Y9T3-F1
#
_entry.id   AF-A0A8J7Y9T3-F1
#
_cell.length_a   1.000
_cell.length_b   1.000
_cell.length_c   1.000
_cell.angle_alpha   90.00
_cell.angle_beta   90.00
_cell.angle_gamma   90.00
#
_symmetry.space_group_name_H-M   'P 1'
#
loop_
_entity.id
_entity.type
_entity.pdbx_description
1 polymer ?
#
loop_
_entity_poly.entity_id
_entity_poly.type
_entity_poly.pdbx_seq_one_letter_code
_entity_poly.pdbx_strand_id
1 'polypeptide(L)'
;PGLVCKTCGGRIGSCPGHFGHVELSKPVIHVGFAKDIYKILKAVCPYCGKVSLMESKRKEYLEKMEKLEEDGGDKWALVDEILKDAAGRNACPYCGEVKYSIKYSKPTTYYQVDGKSQRQIMPSEVREILEKIPDEDCPLLGINSKTVRPEWMVLTVLPVPPVTVRPSITLESGERSEDDLTHKMVDIIRINQRLEENIEGGAPNLIIEDLWDLLQYHINTYFDNEAPGIPPARHRSGRPLRTIAQRLKGKEGRFRHNLAGKRVNFSARTVISPDPCLSINEVGVPERIAKELTVPEKVTKYNIDKVRELIKNGPEKHPGVNYIVKKARTSEGKEEDIKIKINDKNKEQWAEKIEEGMVIERHLMEGDIVLYNRQPSLHRMSIMAHRVKVLPYRTFRHNLCVCPPYNADFDGDEMNLHVPQHEEARAEAEVLMLVEKHIVSPRYGGPIIGAIHDFISGGYILTSSYFTKDEASILLRAAGIKEDLGKPDLIKDGVELYCGKNLFSRTLPKNLNLKYRAKVCKKCDECQDDCSYDAQVVIKNGVLVKGVIDKNGYGAEAGLLLNTIVKEFGSEEARKFLDSATKMAIKSLMIKGFTTGIDNSDIPKDATEEIQRILDKSEKEVEEIIKSYEEGTLEPLPGRGLEESREAYIMQILGRARDDAGSVAERYLSENNHAAVMARTGARGSLLNITLMVGCVGQQSVRGGRIFRGYRGRTLPHFEKGSLSAKSHGFVRSCYKTGLSPTEYFFHAMGGREGLVDQAVRTAQSGYMQRRLVNALQDLKAEYDGTVRDSKGLIVQFSYGEDYVDPSKADHGKPVDLDKIFDEVLNKE
;
A
#
# COMPACT_ATOMS: atom_id res chain seq x y z
N PRO A 1 -18.84 41.84 3.27
CA PRO A 1 -20.09 41.96 2.49
C PRO A 1 -19.82 41.67 1.01
N GLY A 2 -20.41 40.58 0.51
CA GLY A 2 -19.89 39.78 -0.61
C GLY A 2 -19.90 40.50 -1.96
N LEU A 3 -18.71 40.63 -2.55
CA LEU A 3 -18.54 41.04 -3.94
C LEU A 3 -19.31 40.08 -4.84
N VAL A 4 -20.26 40.63 -5.59
CA VAL A 4 -21.00 39.93 -6.63
C VAL A 4 -20.18 40.00 -7.92
N CYS A 5 -20.03 38.88 -8.61
CA CYS A 5 -19.30 38.86 -9.87
C CYS A 5 -20.05 39.67 -10.94
N LYS A 6 -19.35 40.60 -11.60
CA LYS A 6 -19.93 41.41 -12.68
C LYS A 6 -20.36 40.58 -13.89
N THR A 7 -19.71 39.44 -14.14
CA THR A 7 -19.94 38.61 -15.32
C THR A 7 -21.09 37.62 -15.12
N CYS A 8 -21.15 36.93 -13.98
CA CYS A 8 -22.16 35.90 -13.74
C CYS A 8 -23.20 36.23 -12.64
N GLY A 9 -23.06 37.35 -11.92
CA GLY A 9 -23.92 37.66 -10.78
C GLY A 9 -23.74 36.73 -9.56
N GLY A 10 -22.85 35.74 -9.65
CA GLY A 10 -22.57 34.79 -8.58
C GLY A 10 -21.79 35.42 -7.42
N ARG A 11 -22.01 34.89 -6.22
CA ARG A 11 -21.24 35.22 -5.02
C ARG A 11 -20.01 34.30 -4.92
N ILE A 12 -19.12 34.60 -3.96
CA ILE A 12 -18.00 33.72 -3.59
C ILE A 12 -18.56 32.33 -3.24
N GLY A 13 -18.14 31.30 -3.96
CA GLY A 13 -18.60 29.90 -3.81
C GLY A 13 -19.53 29.40 -4.92
N SER A 14 -20.27 30.30 -5.60
CA SER A 14 -21.11 29.96 -6.76
C SER A 14 -20.53 30.42 -8.10
N CYS A 15 -19.65 31.42 -8.08
CA CYS A 15 -18.94 31.87 -9.29
C CYS A 15 -17.85 30.85 -9.69
N PRO A 16 -17.91 30.27 -10.91
CA PRO A 16 -16.90 29.31 -11.39
C PRO A 16 -15.56 29.98 -11.74
N GLY A 17 -15.56 31.31 -11.90
CA GLY A 17 -14.44 32.08 -12.44
C GLY A 17 -14.55 32.30 -13.95
N HIS A 18 -13.99 33.41 -14.43
CA HIS A 18 -14.04 33.82 -15.83
C HIS A 18 -12.64 34.17 -16.33
N PHE A 19 -12.27 33.65 -17.49
CA PHE A 19 -10.99 33.93 -18.12
C PHE A 19 -10.97 35.34 -18.71
N GLY A 20 -9.80 35.97 -18.66
CA GLY A 20 -9.48 37.14 -19.47
C GLY A 20 -8.51 36.78 -20.59
N HIS A 21 -8.07 37.78 -21.33
CA HIS A 21 -7.00 37.63 -22.33
C HIS A 21 -6.10 38.86 -22.32
N VAL A 22 -4.86 38.70 -22.77
CA VAL A 22 -3.91 39.77 -23.06
C VAL A 22 -3.41 39.57 -24.48
N GLU A 23 -3.55 40.59 -25.31
CA GLU A 23 -2.97 40.60 -26.65
C GLU A 23 -1.47 40.88 -26.55
N LEU A 24 -0.67 40.02 -27.17
CA LEU A 24 0.78 40.16 -27.16
C LEU A 24 1.21 41.08 -28.31
N SER A 25 2.04 42.08 -28.03
CA SER A 25 2.50 43.04 -29.04
C SER A 25 3.35 42.39 -30.13
N LYS A 26 3.98 41.24 -29.83
CA LYS A 26 4.69 40.38 -30.77
C LYS A 26 4.41 38.89 -30.47
N PRO A 27 4.48 38.00 -31.48
CA PRO A 27 4.26 36.58 -31.28
C PRO A 27 5.35 35.94 -30.39
N VAL A 28 4.96 34.97 -29.56
CA VAL A 28 5.85 34.34 -28.58
C VAL A 28 5.76 32.82 -28.66
N ILE A 29 6.90 32.15 -28.68
CA ILE A 29 6.95 30.68 -28.83
C ILE A 29 6.56 30.02 -27.52
N HIS A 30 5.63 29.07 -27.55
CA HIS A 30 5.26 28.34 -26.33
C HIS A 30 6.35 27.30 -25.99
N VAL A 31 6.97 27.43 -24.80
CA VAL A 31 8.07 26.57 -24.34
C VAL A 31 7.76 25.07 -24.40
N GLY A 32 6.50 24.68 -24.16
CA GLY A 32 6.06 23.28 -24.19
C GLY A 32 6.14 22.63 -25.58
N PHE A 33 6.01 23.43 -26.66
CA PHE A 33 5.98 22.94 -28.04
C PHE A 33 7.27 23.25 -28.80
N ALA A 34 8.30 23.80 -28.14
CA ALA A 34 9.51 24.24 -28.82
C ALA A 34 10.23 23.12 -29.59
N LYS A 35 10.22 21.89 -29.05
CA LYS A 35 10.78 20.72 -29.75
C LYS A 35 9.90 20.24 -30.90
N ASP A 36 8.58 20.36 -30.78
CA ASP A 36 7.65 19.92 -31.82
C ASP A 36 7.69 20.88 -33.00
N ILE A 37 7.68 22.20 -32.74
CA ILE A 37 7.95 23.23 -33.74
C ILE A 37 9.27 22.95 -34.46
N TYR A 38 10.34 22.57 -33.74
CA TYR A 38 11.61 22.22 -34.39
C TYR A 38 11.49 21.06 -35.38
N LYS A 39 10.80 19.98 -34.98
CA LYS A 39 10.58 18.81 -35.84
C LYS A 39 9.74 19.19 -37.07
N ILE A 40 8.69 19.98 -36.89
CA ILE A 40 7.80 20.43 -37.96
C ILE A 40 8.54 21.34 -38.94
N LEU A 41 9.28 22.34 -38.45
CA LEU A 41 10.07 23.25 -39.28
C LEU A 41 11.12 22.52 -40.14
N LYS A 42 11.67 21.39 -39.64
CA LYS A 42 12.56 20.54 -40.41
C LYS A 42 11.84 19.70 -41.47
N ALA A 43 10.62 19.24 -41.19
CA ALA A 43 9.86 18.38 -42.09
C ALA A 43 9.16 19.16 -43.23
N VAL A 44 8.75 20.39 -42.96
CA VAL A 44 7.99 21.25 -43.88
C VAL A 44 8.92 22.10 -44.76
N CYS A 45 8.49 22.43 -45.97
CA CYS A 45 9.18 23.41 -46.81
C CYS A 45 8.84 24.85 -46.35
N PRO A 46 9.82 25.70 -46.00
CA PRO A 46 9.57 27.07 -45.53
C PRO A 46 8.82 27.98 -46.53
N TYR A 47 8.96 27.66 -47.82
CA TYR A 47 8.37 28.46 -48.90
C TYR A 47 6.94 28.05 -49.20
N CYS A 48 6.67 26.76 -49.44
CA CYS A 48 5.35 26.27 -49.88
C CYS A 48 4.49 25.64 -48.77
N GLY A 49 5.00 25.45 -47.56
CA GLY A 49 4.23 24.91 -46.42
C GLY A 49 3.89 23.42 -46.50
N LYS A 50 4.16 22.75 -47.62
CA LYS A 50 3.93 21.30 -47.76
C LYS A 50 4.98 20.47 -47.04
N VAL A 51 4.57 19.31 -46.53
CA VAL A 51 5.49 18.32 -45.98
C VAL A 51 6.35 17.79 -47.13
N SER A 52 7.67 17.71 -46.93
CA SER A 52 8.65 17.41 -47.98
C SER A 52 8.67 15.93 -48.39
N LEU A 53 7.51 15.32 -48.64
CA LEU A 53 7.34 13.93 -49.05
C LEU A 53 6.91 13.83 -50.51
N MET A 54 7.25 12.71 -51.15
CA MET A 54 6.73 12.39 -52.48
C MET A 54 5.28 11.96 -52.35
N GLU A 55 4.48 12.24 -53.38
CA GLU A 55 3.05 11.95 -53.38
C GLU A 55 2.73 10.45 -53.22
N SER A 56 3.59 9.57 -53.75
CA SER A 56 3.49 8.11 -53.57
C SER A 56 3.63 7.69 -52.10
N LYS A 57 4.69 8.15 -51.43
CA LYS A 57 4.93 7.90 -50.01
C LYS A 57 3.86 8.55 -49.12
N ARG A 58 3.35 9.73 -49.51
CA ARG A 58 2.29 10.43 -48.79
C ARG A 58 1.03 9.55 -48.67
N LYS A 59 0.59 8.94 -49.77
CA LYS A 59 -0.55 8.02 -49.78
C LYS A 59 -0.28 6.76 -48.95
N GLU A 60 0.90 6.15 -49.12
CA GLU A 60 1.30 4.96 -48.37
C GLU A 60 1.27 5.19 -46.84
N TYR A 61 1.79 6.33 -46.38
CA TYR A 61 1.80 6.64 -44.95
C TYR A 61 0.39 6.92 -44.40
N LEU A 62 -0.49 7.56 -45.16
CA LEU A 62 -1.87 7.79 -44.75
C LEU A 62 -2.65 6.47 -44.59
N GLU A 63 -2.53 5.56 -45.56
CA GLU A 63 -3.16 4.23 -45.47
C GLU A 63 -2.63 3.42 -44.27
N LYS A 64 -1.33 3.50 -43.98
CA LYS A 64 -0.74 2.87 -42.78
C LYS A 64 -1.27 3.48 -41.50
N MET A 65 -1.47 4.80 -41.44
CA MET A 65 -2.01 5.48 -40.27
C MET A 65 -3.47 5.11 -40.01
N GLU A 66 -4.28 4.93 -41.06
CA GLU A 66 -5.67 4.48 -40.94
C GLU A 66 -5.74 3.03 -40.43
N LYS A 67 -4.97 2.11 -41.03
CA LYS A 67 -4.92 0.72 -40.55
C LYS A 67 -4.47 0.60 -39.09
N LEU A 68 -3.46 1.36 -38.70
CA LEU A 68 -3.01 1.39 -37.30
C LEU A 68 -4.08 1.95 -36.36
N GLU A 69 -4.97 2.83 -36.82
CA GLU A 69 -6.11 3.30 -36.03
C GLU A 69 -7.14 2.20 -35.80
N GLU A 70 -7.46 1.46 -36.86
CA GLU A 70 -8.39 0.33 -36.82
C GLU A 70 -7.87 -0.80 -35.91
N ASP A 71 -6.56 -1.08 -35.98
CA ASP A 71 -5.89 -2.11 -35.17
C ASP A 71 -5.58 -1.64 -33.73
N GLY A 72 -5.87 -0.37 -33.39
CA GLY A 72 -5.57 0.20 -32.06
C GLY A 72 -4.07 0.40 -31.77
N GLY A 73 -3.23 0.40 -32.81
CA GLY A 73 -1.78 0.56 -32.76
C GLY A 73 -1.32 1.99 -32.48
N ASP A 74 -0.05 2.14 -32.12
CA ASP A 74 0.55 3.44 -31.80
C ASP A 74 0.97 4.21 -33.07
N LYS A 75 0.24 5.28 -33.38
CA LYS A 75 0.53 6.16 -34.52
C LYS A 75 1.79 7.01 -34.34
N TRP A 76 2.23 7.25 -33.11
CA TRP A 76 3.31 8.21 -32.84
C TRP A 76 4.66 7.76 -33.37
N ALA A 77 4.93 6.45 -33.34
CA ALA A 77 6.15 5.89 -33.91
C ALA A 77 6.26 6.15 -35.43
N LEU A 78 5.12 5.99 -36.13
CA LEU A 78 5.04 6.25 -37.57
C LEU A 78 5.17 7.75 -37.87
N VAL A 79 4.55 8.63 -37.09
CA VAL A 79 4.71 10.09 -37.24
C VAL A 79 6.18 10.51 -37.08
N ASP A 80 6.89 9.98 -36.09
CA ASP A 80 8.32 10.28 -35.91
C ASP A 80 9.19 9.76 -37.08
N GLU A 81 8.79 8.67 -37.73
CA GLU A 81 9.44 8.15 -38.95
C GLU A 81 9.17 9.06 -40.16
N ILE A 82 7.91 9.47 -40.35
CA ILE A 82 7.50 10.42 -41.39
C ILE A 82 8.27 11.74 -41.26
N LEU A 83 8.37 12.28 -40.04
CA LEU A 83 9.12 13.51 -39.76
C LEU A 83 10.61 13.37 -40.08
N LYS A 84 11.22 12.20 -39.84
CA LYS A 84 12.63 11.93 -40.19
C LYS A 84 12.83 11.80 -41.70
N ASP A 85 11.96 11.09 -42.41
CA ASP A 85 12.01 10.93 -43.87
C ASP A 85 11.84 12.30 -44.57
N ALA A 86 10.89 13.12 -44.09
CA ALA A 86 10.68 14.47 -44.59
C ALA A 86 11.82 15.45 -44.26
N ALA A 87 12.49 15.28 -43.10
CA ALA A 87 13.62 16.10 -42.70
C ALA A 87 14.93 15.75 -43.44
N GLY A 88 15.07 14.52 -43.93
CA GLY A 88 16.27 14.05 -44.64
C GLY A 88 16.43 14.59 -46.06
N ARG A 89 15.41 15.25 -46.61
CA ARG A 89 15.42 15.76 -47.99
C ARG A 89 15.78 17.24 -48.06
N ASN A 90 16.79 17.54 -48.87
CA ASN A 90 17.31 18.90 -49.05
C ASN A 90 16.52 19.75 -50.05
N ALA A 91 15.76 19.14 -50.96
CA ALA A 91 14.96 19.85 -51.96
C ALA A 91 13.48 19.50 -51.83
N CYS A 92 12.61 20.50 -51.96
CA CYS A 92 11.17 20.32 -51.87
C CYS A 92 10.60 19.64 -53.14
N PRO A 93 9.88 18.50 -53.02
CA PRO A 93 9.29 17.81 -54.17
C PRO A 93 8.21 18.61 -54.92
N TYR A 94 7.64 19.65 -54.29
CA TYR A 94 6.51 20.40 -54.85
C TYR A 94 6.93 21.73 -55.50
N CYS A 95 7.82 22.49 -54.88
CA CYS A 95 8.24 23.81 -55.39
C CYS A 95 9.69 23.87 -55.88
N GLY A 96 10.46 22.78 -55.78
CA GLY A 96 11.85 22.71 -56.26
C GLY A 96 12.88 23.47 -55.41
N GLU A 97 12.44 24.28 -54.44
CA GLU A 97 13.32 25.06 -53.58
C GLU A 97 14.18 24.21 -52.64
N VAL A 98 15.40 24.68 -52.38
CA VAL A 98 16.34 24.06 -51.44
C VAL A 98 15.99 24.50 -50.03
N LYS A 99 15.81 23.52 -49.14
CA LYS A 99 15.53 23.77 -47.72
C LYS A 99 16.83 24.15 -47.01
N TYR A 100 16.80 25.27 -46.31
CA TYR A 100 17.90 25.64 -45.41
C TYR A 100 17.87 24.77 -44.15
N SER A 101 19.04 24.58 -43.55
CA SER A 101 19.16 23.73 -42.35
C SER A 101 18.83 24.53 -41.10
N ILE A 102 18.03 23.95 -40.20
CA ILE A 102 17.58 24.62 -38.97
C ILE A 102 18.27 23.97 -37.76
N LYS A 103 18.89 24.82 -36.92
CA LYS A 103 19.48 24.43 -35.64
C LYS A 103 18.61 24.98 -34.50
N TYR A 104 18.29 24.10 -33.54
CA TYR A 104 17.55 24.49 -32.34
C TYR A 104 18.51 24.74 -31.18
N SER A 105 18.40 25.90 -30.56
CA SER A 105 19.08 26.23 -29.31
C SER A 105 18.05 26.31 -28.19
N LYS A 106 18.26 25.53 -27.13
CA LYS A 106 17.38 25.56 -25.96
C LYS A 106 17.47 26.94 -25.30
N PRO A 107 16.35 27.52 -24.84
CA PRO A 107 15.03 26.90 -24.63
C PRO A 107 14.04 27.04 -25.81
N THR A 108 14.05 28.16 -26.54
CA THR A 108 13.02 28.51 -27.54
C THR A 108 13.58 29.20 -28.80
N THR A 109 14.89 29.12 -29.05
CA THR A 109 15.55 29.87 -30.12
C THR A 109 15.89 28.96 -31.30
N TYR A 110 15.65 29.45 -32.52
CA TYR A 110 15.92 28.72 -33.76
C TYR A 110 16.90 29.51 -34.63
N TYR A 111 17.82 28.81 -35.29
CA TYR A 111 18.79 29.40 -36.20
C TYR A 111 18.70 28.74 -37.57
N GLN A 112 18.60 29.55 -38.61
CA GLN A 112 18.86 29.17 -39.99
C GLN A 112 20.38 29.09 -40.20
N VAL A 113 20.84 27.98 -40.77
CA VAL A 113 22.26 27.72 -41.05
C VAL A 113 22.43 27.55 -42.55
N ASP A 114 23.09 28.54 -43.16
CA ASP A 114 23.48 28.57 -44.57
C ASP A 114 25.02 28.52 -44.65
N GLY A 115 25.57 27.32 -44.68
CA GLY A 115 27.03 27.13 -44.66
C GLY A 115 27.67 27.56 -43.34
N LYS A 116 28.40 28.69 -43.33
CA LYS A 116 29.09 29.23 -42.13
C LYS A 116 28.32 30.34 -41.41
N SER A 117 27.28 30.92 -42.00
CA SER A 117 26.46 31.96 -41.35
C SER A 117 25.31 31.31 -40.56
N GLN A 118 25.03 31.85 -39.38
CA GLN A 118 23.88 31.49 -38.56
C GLN A 118 23.03 32.73 -38.35
N ARG A 119 21.78 32.69 -38.80
CA ARG A 119 20.80 33.76 -38.59
C ARG A 119 19.70 33.26 -37.67
N GLN A 120 19.35 34.03 -36.64
CA GLN A 120 18.22 33.71 -35.77
C GLN A 120 16.90 33.86 -36.55
N ILE A 121 16.02 32.87 -36.41
CA ILE A 121 14.66 32.90 -36.95
C ILE A 121 13.77 33.46 -35.85
N MET A 122 13.10 34.57 -36.13
CA MET A 122 12.22 35.23 -35.16
C MET A 122 10.89 34.49 -35.04
N PRO A 123 10.18 34.56 -33.89
CA PRO A 123 8.89 33.89 -33.71
C PRO A 123 7.83 34.27 -34.75
N SER A 124 7.88 35.48 -35.32
CA SER A 124 7.02 35.90 -36.42
C SER A 124 7.28 35.07 -37.69
N GLU A 125 8.55 34.91 -38.07
CA GLU A 125 8.95 34.12 -39.25
C GLU A 125 8.58 32.64 -39.04
N VAL A 126 8.76 32.10 -37.83
CA VAL A 126 8.32 30.74 -37.49
C VAL A 126 6.82 30.58 -37.71
N ARG A 127 6.01 31.54 -37.25
CA ARG A 127 4.55 31.47 -37.38
C ARG A 127 4.10 31.55 -38.84
N GLU A 128 4.69 32.43 -39.64
CA GLU A 128 4.40 32.55 -41.07
C GLU A 128 4.67 31.24 -41.82
N ILE A 129 5.72 30.49 -41.45
CA ILE A 129 5.99 29.18 -42.03
C ILE A 129 4.90 28.16 -41.64
N LEU A 130 4.50 28.15 -40.36
CA LEU A 130 3.50 27.22 -39.85
C LEU A 130 2.10 27.47 -40.41
N GLU A 131 1.74 28.72 -40.66
CA GLU A 131 0.43 29.11 -41.20
C GLU A 131 0.23 28.66 -42.66
N LYS A 132 1.32 28.49 -43.43
CA LYS A 132 1.29 27.97 -44.80
C LYS A 132 0.96 26.48 -44.90
N ILE A 133 0.97 25.74 -43.79
CA ILE A 133 0.74 24.29 -43.79
C ILE A 133 -0.73 24.01 -44.13
N PRO A 134 -1.02 23.24 -45.19
CA PRO A 134 -2.41 22.90 -45.53
C PRO A 134 -2.99 21.87 -44.56
N ASP A 135 -4.30 21.89 -44.38
CA ASP A 135 -5.01 20.98 -43.46
C ASP A 135 -4.82 19.50 -43.81
N GLU A 136 -4.65 19.18 -45.09
CA GLU A 136 -4.40 17.82 -45.57
C GLU A 136 -3.05 17.24 -45.11
N ASP A 137 -2.08 18.11 -44.80
CA ASP A 137 -0.73 17.71 -44.39
C ASP A 137 -0.59 17.63 -42.86
N CYS A 138 -1.55 18.19 -42.11
CA CYS A 138 -1.55 18.15 -40.65
C CYS A 138 -1.54 16.72 -40.07
N PRO A 139 -2.33 15.75 -40.60
CA PRO A 139 -2.31 14.36 -40.11
C PRO A 139 -0.92 13.72 -40.20
N LEU A 140 -0.14 14.01 -41.24
CA LEU A 140 1.23 13.49 -41.43
C LEU A 140 2.19 14.00 -40.36
N LEU A 141 1.89 15.16 -39.77
CA LEU A 141 2.65 15.77 -38.68
C LEU A 141 2.15 15.31 -37.30
N GLY A 142 1.14 14.42 -37.25
CA GLY A 142 0.46 14.02 -36.01
C GLY A 142 -0.46 15.11 -35.44
N ILE A 143 -0.93 16.04 -36.28
CA ILE A 143 -1.77 17.17 -35.88
C ILE A 143 -3.17 17.02 -36.49
N ASN A 144 -4.20 17.22 -35.68
CA ASN A 144 -5.58 17.28 -36.15
C ASN A 144 -5.98 18.74 -36.42
N SER A 145 -6.04 19.13 -37.69
CA SER A 145 -6.32 20.50 -38.14
C SER A 145 -7.62 21.10 -37.59
N LYS A 146 -8.64 20.29 -37.30
CA LYS A 146 -9.91 20.77 -36.72
C LYS A 146 -9.78 21.19 -35.26
N THR A 147 -8.82 20.61 -34.54
CA THR A 147 -8.68 20.78 -33.08
C THR A 147 -7.46 21.62 -32.72
N VAL A 148 -6.37 21.48 -33.48
CA VAL A 148 -5.11 22.17 -33.25
C VAL A 148 -4.49 22.52 -34.59
N ARG A 149 -4.18 23.80 -34.78
CA ARG A 149 -3.41 24.28 -35.92
C ARG A 149 -1.94 24.53 -35.53
N PRO A 150 -0.95 24.22 -36.38
CA PRO A 150 0.47 24.36 -36.05
C PRO A 150 0.86 25.78 -35.59
N GLU A 151 0.30 26.80 -36.23
CA GLU A 151 0.58 28.21 -35.94
C GLU A 151 0.13 28.65 -34.54
N TRP A 152 -0.79 27.92 -33.88
CA TRP A 152 -1.24 28.21 -32.51
C TRP A 152 -0.18 27.86 -31.46
N MET A 153 0.86 27.08 -31.82
CA MET A 153 2.01 26.84 -30.94
C MET A 153 2.85 28.11 -30.73
N VAL A 154 2.67 29.12 -31.59
CA VAL A 154 3.20 30.48 -31.42
C VAL A 154 2.06 31.39 -30.93
N LEU A 155 2.15 31.79 -29.68
CA LEU A 155 1.11 32.56 -28.99
C LEU A 155 1.05 33.99 -29.52
N THR A 156 -0.14 34.42 -29.87
CA THR A 156 -0.51 35.82 -30.12
C THR A 156 -1.32 36.44 -29.01
N VAL A 157 -2.11 35.61 -28.34
CA VAL A 157 -2.98 36.02 -27.25
C VAL A 157 -2.73 35.08 -26.08
N LEU A 158 -2.49 35.65 -24.90
CA LEU A 158 -2.27 34.89 -23.67
C LEU A 158 -3.56 34.87 -22.84
N PRO A 159 -4.13 33.69 -22.53
CA PRO A 159 -5.29 33.60 -21.66
C PRO A 159 -4.92 33.91 -20.21
N VAL A 160 -5.68 34.79 -19.58
CA VAL A 160 -5.53 35.19 -18.18
C VAL A 160 -6.38 34.29 -17.30
N PRO A 161 -5.79 33.54 -16.36
CA PRO A 161 -6.56 32.66 -15.49
C PRO A 161 -7.46 33.46 -14.53
N PRO A 162 -8.66 32.93 -14.22
CA PRO A 162 -9.59 33.57 -13.31
C PRO A 162 -9.01 33.85 -11.92
N VAL A 163 -9.59 34.83 -11.21
CA VAL A 163 -9.21 35.16 -9.83
C VAL A 163 -9.41 33.98 -8.88
N THR A 164 -10.39 33.10 -9.15
CA THR A 164 -10.65 31.88 -8.35
C THR A 164 -9.47 30.90 -8.36
N VAL A 165 -8.60 30.94 -9.38
CA VAL A 165 -7.40 30.10 -9.49
C VAL A 165 -6.16 30.76 -8.85
N ARG A 166 -6.23 32.08 -8.62
CA ARG A 166 -5.14 32.91 -8.07
C ARG A 166 -5.59 33.65 -6.81
N PRO A 167 -5.97 32.94 -5.74
CA PRO A 167 -6.42 33.57 -4.51
C PRO A 167 -5.26 34.28 -3.81
N SER A 168 -5.49 35.51 -3.33
CA SER A 168 -4.55 36.17 -2.43
C SER A 168 -4.61 35.52 -1.05
N ILE A 169 -3.46 35.32 -0.42
CA ILE A 169 -3.34 34.69 0.90
C ILE A 169 -3.10 35.80 1.93
N THR A 170 -3.89 35.82 3.00
CA THR A 170 -3.60 36.67 4.17
C THR A 170 -2.64 35.93 5.08
N LEU A 171 -1.45 36.51 5.31
CA LEU A 171 -0.49 36.02 6.29
C LEU A 171 -1.01 36.25 7.72
N GLU A 172 -0.42 35.55 8.70
CA GLU A 172 -0.75 35.73 10.13
C GLU A 172 -0.52 37.17 10.62
N SER A 173 0.38 37.91 9.96
CA SER A 173 0.62 39.34 10.19
C SER A 173 -0.52 40.25 9.73
N GLY A 174 -1.54 39.71 9.05
CA GLY A 174 -2.62 40.48 8.42
C GLY A 174 -2.27 41.05 7.04
N GLU A 175 -1.02 40.95 6.61
CA GLU A 175 -0.60 41.37 5.27
C GLU A 175 -1.12 40.41 4.18
N ARG A 176 -1.50 40.98 3.03
CA ARG A 176 -1.92 40.20 1.86
C ARG A 176 -0.69 39.85 1.02
N SER A 177 -0.45 38.55 0.86
CA SER A 177 0.48 38.02 -0.11
C SER A 177 -0.28 37.65 -1.38
N GLU A 178 0.11 38.25 -2.49
CA GLU A 178 -0.44 37.92 -3.79
C GLU A 178 0.06 36.57 -4.30
N ASP A 179 -0.76 35.94 -5.15
CA ASP A 179 -0.44 34.65 -5.75
C ASP A 179 0.77 34.73 -6.72
N ASP A 180 1.60 33.69 -6.74
CA ASP A 180 2.81 33.63 -7.60
C ASP A 180 2.49 33.81 -9.09
N LEU A 181 1.33 33.32 -9.59
CA LEU A 181 0.93 33.53 -10.99
C LEU A 181 0.58 35.00 -11.24
N THR A 182 -0.08 35.65 -10.28
CA THR A 182 -0.41 37.08 -10.38
C THR A 182 0.86 37.92 -10.51
N HIS A 183 1.88 37.65 -9.69
CA HIS A 183 3.16 38.36 -9.78
C HIS A 183 3.78 38.23 -11.18
N LYS A 184 3.79 37.02 -11.75
CA LYS A 184 4.40 36.79 -13.06
C LYS A 184 3.59 37.43 -14.19
N MET A 185 2.26 37.42 -14.10
CA MET A 185 1.41 38.11 -15.06
C MET A 185 1.61 39.63 -15.06
N VAL A 186 1.81 40.24 -13.89
CA VAL A 186 2.12 41.67 -13.80
C VAL A 186 3.41 41.99 -14.56
N ASP A 187 4.43 41.14 -14.45
CA ASP A 187 5.66 41.32 -15.21
C ASP A 187 5.43 41.18 -16.73
N ILE A 188 4.62 40.20 -17.17
CA ILE A 188 4.26 40.02 -18.58
C ILE A 188 3.54 41.25 -19.14
N ILE A 189 2.53 41.77 -18.43
CA ILE A 189 1.77 42.94 -18.88
C ILE A 189 2.69 44.16 -18.97
N ARG A 190 3.55 44.37 -17.96
CA ARG A 190 4.49 45.50 -17.93
C ARG A 190 5.45 45.47 -19.13
N ILE A 191 6.04 44.31 -19.43
CA ILE A 191 6.96 44.22 -20.56
C ILE A 191 6.25 44.31 -21.91
N ASN A 192 5.04 43.77 -22.02
CA ASN A 192 4.23 43.87 -23.23
C ASN A 192 3.86 45.32 -23.56
N GLN A 193 3.38 46.08 -22.56
CA GLN A 193 3.10 47.52 -22.72
C GLN A 193 4.36 48.30 -23.11
N ARG A 194 5.48 48.02 -22.44
CA ARG A 194 6.76 48.67 -22.78
C ARG A 194 7.21 48.34 -24.21
N LEU A 195 7.01 47.11 -24.66
CA LEU A 195 7.33 46.70 -26.03
C LEU A 195 6.46 47.45 -27.04
N GLU A 196 5.16 47.57 -26.78
CA GLU A 196 4.20 48.33 -27.60
C GLU A 196 4.60 49.81 -27.72
N GLU A 197 4.84 50.49 -26.59
CA GLU A 197 5.25 51.90 -26.55
C GLU A 197 6.56 52.16 -27.32
N ASN A 198 7.53 51.24 -27.24
CA ASN A 198 8.81 51.39 -27.95
C ASN A 198 8.69 51.12 -29.46
N ILE A 199 7.77 50.24 -29.87
CA ILE A 199 7.48 50.02 -31.29
C ILE A 199 6.81 51.26 -31.89
N GLU A 200 5.80 51.83 -31.22
CA GLU A 200 5.11 53.04 -31.68
C GLU A 200 6.02 54.27 -31.64
N GLY A 201 6.91 54.35 -30.65
CA GLY A 201 7.89 55.42 -30.50
C GLY A 201 9.07 55.38 -31.50
N GLY A 202 9.13 54.38 -32.39
CA GLY A 202 10.19 54.26 -33.41
C GLY A 202 11.56 53.90 -32.84
N ALA A 203 11.63 53.12 -31.77
CA ALA A 203 12.89 52.69 -31.16
C ALA A 203 13.74 51.82 -32.12
N PRO A 204 15.08 51.83 -31.98
CA PRO A 204 15.96 50.94 -32.74
C PRO A 204 15.62 49.46 -32.59
N ASN A 205 15.78 48.67 -33.66
CA ASN A 205 15.47 47.23 -33.69
C ASN A 205 16.14 46.43 -32.57
N LEU A 206 17.39 46.74 -32.20
CA LEU A 206 18.09 46.07 -31.10
C LEU A 206 17.32 46.16 -29.77
N ILE A 207 16.72 47.32 -29.47
CA ILE A 207 15.97 47.52 -28.22
C ILE A 207 14.66 46.71 -28.28
N ILE A 208 14.02 46.67 -29.44
CA ILE A 208 12.79 45.89 -29.65
C ILE A 208 13.07 44.40 -29.50
N GLU A 209 14.19 43.91 -30.06
CA GLU A 209 14.63 42.51 -29.93
C GLU A 209 14.93 42.14 -28.48
N ASP A 210 15.65 42.98 -27.73
CA ASP A 210 15.92 42.75 -26.29
C ASP A 210 14.62 42.69 -25.46
N LEU A 211 13.68 43.60 -25.71
CA LEU A 211 12.38 43.60 -25.03
C LEU A 211 11.52 42.38 -25.41
N TRP A 212 11.62 41.91 -26.66
CA TRP A 212 10.94 40.71 -27.13
C TRP A 212 11.51 39.45 -26.46
N ASP A 213 12.84 39.32 -26.37
CA ASP A 213 13.48 38.20 -25.65
C ASP A 213 13.11 38.21 -24.15
N LEU A 214 12.96 39.40 -23.56
CA LEU A 214 12.50 39.53 -22.18
C LEU A 214 11.03 39.10 -22.03
N LEU A 215 10.16 39.48 -22.96
CA LEU A 215 8.76 39.01 -23.01
C LEU A 215 8.70 37.47 -23.15
N GLN A 216 9.52 36.91 -24.04
CA GLN A 216 9.67 35.46 -24.21
C GLN A 216 10.12 34.77 -22.91
N TYR A 217 11.07 35.37 -22.17
CA TYR A 217 11.48 34.88 -20.85
C TYR A 217 10.34 34.89 -19.83
N HIS A 218 9.57 35.98 -19.75
CA HIS A 218 8.47 36.08 -18.78
C HIS A 218 7.35 35.09 -19.08
N ILE A 219 7.01 34.86 -20.35
CA ILE A 219 6.01 33.86 -20.74
C ILE A 219 6.54 32.44 -20.51
N ASN A 220 7.80 32.15 -20.85
CA ASN A 220 8.40 30.84 -20.60
C ASN A 220 8.33 30.47 -19.11
N THR A 221 8.77 31.36 -18.23
CA THR A 221 8.75 31.13 -16.77
C THR A 221 7.33 31.12 -16.18
N TYR A 222 6.35 31.76 -16.83
CA TYR A 222 4.94 31.66 -16.45
C TYR A 222 4.34 30.27 -16.71
N PHE A 223 4.73 29.61 -17.81
CA PHE A 223 4.31 28.23 -18.06
C PHE A 223 5.14 27.21 -17.26
N ASP A 224 6.47 27.30 -17.32
CA ASP A 224 7.37 26.40 -16.60
C ASP A 224 8.62 27.14 -16.08
N ASN A 225 8.63 27.42 -14.78
CA ASN A 225 9.74 28.11 -14.12
C ASN A 225 10.97 27.21 -13.82
N GLU A 226 10.87 25.91 -14.07
CA GLU A 226 11.96 24.93 -13.90
C GLU A 226 12.45 24.40 -15.25
N ALA A 227 12.06 25.07 -16.35
CA ALA A 227 12.50 24.70 -17.68
C ALA A 227 14.03 24.78 -17.83
N PRO A 228 14.68 23.77 -18.42
CA PRO A 228 16.14 23.72 -18.52
C PRO A 228 16.67 24.83 -19.43
N GLY A 229 17.69 25.56 -18.95
CA GLY A 229 18.31 26.66 -19.70
C GLY A 229 17.63 28.02 -19.51
N ILE A 230 16.63 28.12 -18.63
CA ILE A 230 15.98 29.39 -18.27
C ILE A 230 16.29 29.70 -16.80
N PRO A 231 16.76 30.93 -16.46
CA PRO A 231 17.00 31.29 -15.07
C PRO A 231 15.65 31.38 -14.31
N PRO A 232 15.50 30.69 -13.16
CA PRO A 232 14.23 30.64 -12.45
C PRO A 232 13.86 32.03 -11.93
N ALA A 233 12.63 32.47 -12.24
CA ALA A 233 12.06 33.68 -11.70
C ALA A 233 11.82 33.50 -10.19
N ARG A 234 12.30 34.47 -9.40
CA ARG A 234 12.24 34.45 -7.94
C ARG A 234 11.40 35.62 -7.43
N HIS A 235 10.74 35.39 -6.31
CA HIS A 235 10.16 36.46 -5.51
C HIS A 235 11.27 37.33 -4.90
N ARG A 236 10.94 38.53 -4.41
CA ARG A 236 11.89 39.43 -3.72
C ARG A 236 12.57 38.79 -2.51
N SER A 237 11.96 37.76 -1.93
CA SER A 237 12.50 36.95 -0.83
C SER A 237 13.53 35.89 -1.27
N GLY A 238 13.82 35.78 -2.56
CA GLY A 238 14.72 34.76 -3.10
C GLY A 238 14.07 33.39 -3.37
N ARG A 239 12.83 33.17 -2.92
CA ARG A 239 12.05 31.95 -3.20
C ARG A 239 11.70 31.85 -4.69
N PRO A 240 11.95 30.72 -5.37
CA PRO A 240 11.45 30.48 -6.73
C PRO A 240 9.92 30.53 -6.78
N LEU A 241 9.36 31.15 -7.83
CA LEU A 241 7.91 31.20 -8.03
C LEU A 241 7.36 29.83 -8.46
N ARG A 242 6.21 29.43 -7.92
CA ARG A 242 5.48 28.22 -8.33
C ARG A 242 4.45 28.56 -9.40
N THR A 243 4.82 28.37 -10.66
CA THR A 243 3.97 28.68 -11.82
C THR A 243 3.18 27.44 -12.28
N ILE A 244 2.63 27.45 -13.51
CA ILE A 244 1.62 26.47 -13.95
C ILE A 244 2.16 25.03 -13.87
N ALA A 245 3.32 24.76 -14.44
CA ALA A 245 3.91 23.42 -14.44
C ALA A 245 4.14 22.88 -13.02
N GLN A 246 4.66 23.70 -12.10
CA GLN A 246 4.94 23.30 -10.72
C GLN A 246 3.66 23.01 -9.93
N ARG A 247 2.54 23.67 -10.25
CA ARG A 247 1.24 23.39 -9.63
C ARG A 247 0.69 22.03 -10.04
N LEU A 248 1.00 21.57 -11.26
CA LEU A 248 0.51 20.30 -11.79
C LEU A 248 1.46 19.14 -11.46
N LYS A 249 2.77 19.36 -11.60
CA LYS A 249 3.83 18.37 -11.39
C LYS A 249 4.17 18.18 -9.91
N GLY A 250 4.93 17.12 -9.62
CA GLY A 250 5.47 16.86 -8.27
C GLY A 250 4.53 16.05 -7.36
N LYS A 251 4.99 15.80 -6.12
CA LYS A 251 4.23 15.02 -5.10
C LYS A 251 3.07 15.82 -4.51
N GLU A 252 3.28 17.12 -4.31
CA GLU A 252 2.27 18.08 -3.83
C GLU A 252 1.46 18.73 -4.96
N GLY A 253 1.73 18.36 -6.22
CA GLY A 253 0.99 18.86 -7.37
C GLY A 253 -0.48 18.43 -7.35
N ARG A 254 -1.32 19.20 -8.05
CA ARG A 254 -2.78 19.01 -8.12
C ARG A 254 -3.20 17.59 -8.46
N PHE A 255 -2.54 16.94 -9.43
CA PHE A 255 -2.88 15.57 -9.83
C PHE A 255 -2.74 14.56 -8.69
N ARG A 256 -1.62 14.58 -7.98
CA ARG A 256 -1.34 13.59 -6.91
C ARG A 256 -2.03 13.95 -5.60
N HIS A 257 -2.11 15.23 -5.26
CA HIS A 257 -2.57 15.68 -3.94
C HIS A 257 -4.05 16.04 -3.86
N ASN A 258 -4.67 16.40 -5.00
CA ASN A 258 -6.07 16.85 -5.02
C ASN A 258 -6.97 16.05 -5.94
N LEU A 259 -6.47 15.30 -6.92
CA LEU A 259 -7.31 14.52 -7.83
C LEU A 259 -7.26 13.03 -7.50
N ALA A 260 -6.08 12.41 -7.61
CA ALA A 260 -5.89 10.98 -7.32
C ALA A 260 -6.09 10.63 -5.84
N GLY A 261 -5.81 11.57 -4.94
CA GLY A 261 -6.09 11.45 -3.50
C GLY A 261 -6.65 12.76 -2.98
N LYS A 262 -7.59 12.67 -2.03
CA LYS A 262 -8.18 13.82 -1.34
C LYS A 262 -8.32 13.49 0.14
N ARG A 263 -8.40 14.53 0.96
CA ARG A 263 -8.92 14.38 2.33
C ARG A 263 -10.43 14.19 2.24
N VAL A 264 -10.94 13.24 3.00
CA VAL A 264 -12.36 12.89 3.04
C VAL A 264 -12.97 13.36 4.35
N ASN A 265 -14.28 13.61 4.33
CA ASN A 265 -15.08 13.86 5.54
C ASN A 265 -15.53 12.52 6.15
N PHE A 266 -16.23 12.58 7.29
CA PHE A 266 -16.80 11.41 7.98
C PHE A 266 -15.77 10.31 8.28
N SER A 267 -14.61 10.74 8.78
CA SER A 267 -13.52 9.87 9.19
C SER A 267 -13.01 10.22 10.58
N ALA A 268 -12.55 9.23 11.32
CA ALA A 268 -11.88 9.38 12.61
C ALA A 268 -10.57 8.58 12.63
N ARG A 269 -9.64 8.99 13.50
CA ARG A 269 -8.37 8.31 13.73
C ARG A 269 -8.07 8.32 15.23
N THR A 270 -7.68 7.17 15.78
CA THR A 270 -7.23 7.06 17.16
C THR A 270 -6.38 5.79 17.35
N VAL A 271 -5.78 5.67 18.53
CA VAL A 271 -4.99 4.51 18.96
C VAL A 271 -5.86 3.27 19.06
N ILE A 272 -5.28 2.11 18.73
CA ILE A 272 -5.95 0.82 18.80
C ILE A 272 -5.65 0.08 20.11
N SER A 273 -6.58 -0.77 20.52
CA SER A 273 -6.46 -1.63 21.71
C SER A 273 -7.05 -3.01 21.42
N PRO A 274 -6.50 -4.09 22.00
CA PRO A 274 -6.97 -5.43 21.73
C PRO A 274 -8.26 -5.71 22.50
N ASP A 275 -9.21 -6.41 21.88
CA ASP A 275 -10.39 -6.92 22.58
C ASP A 275 -10.79 -8.30 22.02
N PRO A 276 -10.44 -9.41 22.70
CA PRO A 276 -10.76 -10.76 22.23
C PRO A 276 -12.22 -11.15 22.46
N CYS A 277 -13.00 -10.34 23.19
CA CYS A 277 -14.41 -10.61 23.44
C CYS A 277 -15.30 -10.20 22.26
N LEU A 278 -14.83 -9.28 21.42
CA LEU A 278 -15.47 -8.84 20.20
C LEU A 278 -15.48 -9.95 19.14
N SER A 279 -16.51 -9.96 18.31
CA SER A 279 -16.49 -10.76 17.09
C SER A 279 -15.40 -10.24 16.13
N ILE A 280 -14.84 -11.09 15.27
CA ILE A 280 -13.88 -10.64 14.24
C ILE A 280 -14.46 -9.58 13.28
N ASN A 281 -15.79 -9.54 13.10
CA ASN A 281 -16.44 -8.51 12.30
C ASN A 281 -16.69 -7.21 13.07
N GLU A 282 -16.58 -7.20 14.40
CA GLU A 282 -16.92 -6.04 15.23
C GLU A 282 -15.70 -5.13 15.44
N VAL A 283 -15.93 -3.83 15.37
CA VAL A 283 -14.98 -2.81 15.81
C VAL A 283 -15.60 -1.99 16.94
N GLY A 284 -14.88 -1.92 18.06
CA GLY A 284 -15.22 -1.07 19.18
C GLY A 284 -14.96 0.39 18.86
N VAL A 285 -16.01 1.20 18.81
CA VAL A 285 -15.95 2.64 18.53
C VAL A 285 -16.22 3.42 19.83
N PRO A 286 -15.35 4.37 20.19
CA PRO A 286 -15.59 5.28 21.32
C PRO A 286 -16.91 6.04 21.19
N GLU A 287 -17.68 6.12 22.28
CA GLU A 287 -18.96 6.86 22.32
C GLU A 287 -18.84 8.29 21.78
N ARG A 288 -17.72 8.98 22.07
CA ARG A 288 -17.47 10.34 21.55
C ARG A 288 -17.41 10.38 20.02
N ILE A 289 -16.72 9.43 19.40
CA ILE A 289 -16.64 9.33 17.94
C ILE A 289 -18.00 8.94 17.37
N ALA A 290 -18.75 8.06 18.06
CA ALA A 290 -20.08 7.65 17.63
C ALA A 290 -21.11 8.79 17.64
N LYS A 291 -20.94 9.79 18.53
CA LYS A 291 -21.77 11.02 18.56
C LYS A 291 -21.38 12.04 17.49
N GLU A 292 -20.08 12.16 17.17
CA GLU A 292 -19.59 13.12 16.18
C GLU A 292 -19.83 12.64 14.74
N LEU A 293 -19.57 11.37 14.46
CA LEU A 293 -19.82 10.76 13.16
C LEU A 293 -21.31 10.42 13.04
N THR A 294 -21.89 10.70 11.88
CA THR A 294 -23.30 10.45 11.62
C THR A 294 -23.53 9.62 10.38
N VAL A 295 -24.69 8.97 10.35
CA VAL A 295 -25.20 8.19 9.23
C VAL A 295 -26.51 8.80 8.77
N PRO A 296 -26.67 9.12 7.48
CA PRO A 296 -27.93 9.59 6.95
C PRO A 296 -28.90 8.40 6.85
N GLU A 297 -30.04 8.52 7.54
CA GLU A 297 -31.11 7.55 7.49
C GLU A 297 -32.37 8.22 6.98
N LYS A 298 -32.93 7.66 5.90
CA LYS A 298 -34.18 8.15 5.32
C LYS A 298 -35.35 7.67 6.18
N VAL A 299 -36.26 8.57 6.50
CA VAL A 299 -37.46 8.27 7.26
C VAL A 299 -38.46 7.56 6.36
N THR A 300 -38.87 6.38 6.81
CA THR A 300 -39.82 5.48 6.17
C THR A 300 -40.88 5.08 7.19
N LYS A 301 -41.94 4.42 6.72
CA LYS A 301 -42.99 3.86 7.57
C LYS A 301 -42.47 2.93 8.66
N TYR A 302 -41.37 2.22 8.41
CA TYR A 302 -40.86 1.17 9.30
C TYR A 302 -39.95 1.69 10.41
N ASN A 303 -39.25 2.82 10.20
CA ASN A 303 -38.28 3.37 11.15
C ASN A 303 -38.73 4.69 11.79
N ILE A 304 -39.86 5.28 11.39
CA ILE A 304 -40.32 6.59 11.88
C ILE A 304 -40.41 6.67 13.40
N ASP A 305 -40.89 5.62 14.07
CA ASP A 305 -41.02 5.62 15.54
C ASP A 305 -39.65 5.58 16.23
N LYS A 306 -38.71 4.79 15.71
CA LYS A 306 -37.32 4.77 16.15
C LYS A 306 -36.66 6.13 15.93
N VAL A 307 -36.89 6.75 14.78
CA VAL A 307 -36.35 8.09 14.45
C VAL A 307 -36.89 9.15 15.40
N ARG A 308 -38.19 9.12 15.74
CA ARG A 308 -38.78 10.04 16.71
C ARG A 308 -38.11 9.95 18.08
N GLU A 309 -37.81 8.74 18.54
CA GLU A 309 -37.09 8.53 19.80
C GLU A 309 -35.66 9.07 19.74
N LEU A 310 -34.94 8.83 18.65
CA LEU A 310 -33.59 9.37 18.43
C LEU A 310 -33.57 10.90 18.40
N ILE A 311 -34.55 11.54 17.77
CA ILE A 311 -34.67 13.01 17.76
C ILE A 311 -34.93 13.53 19.19
N LYS A 312 -35.79 12.87 19.97
CA LYS A 312 -36.05 13.24 21.38
C LYS A 312 -34.80 13.14 22.27
N ASN A 313 -33.90 12.20 21.99
CA ASN A 313 -32.61 12.11 22.69
C ASN A 313 -31.68 13.29 22.36
N GLY A 314 -31.82 13.91 21.18
CA GLY A 314 -31.01 15.06 20.75
C GLY A 314 -29.55 14.70 20.46
N PRO A 315 -28.64 15.68 20.33
CA PRO A 315 -27.24 15.43 19.99
C PRO A 315 -26.37 14.98 21.19
N GLU A 316 -26.79 15.23 22.43
CA GLU A 316 -25.97 14.99 23.63
C GLU A 316 -26.04 13.54 24.13
N LYS A 317 -27.22 12.91 24.06
CA LYS A 317 -27.46 11.55 24.52
C LYS A 317 -27.31 10.57 23.36
N HIS A 318 -26.47 9.55 23.55
CA HIS A 318 -26.32 8.46 22.58
C HIS A 318 -27.31 7.33 22.90
N PRO A 319 -28.00 6.76 21.89
CA PRO A 319 -28.04 7.17 20.49
C PRO A 319 -28.97 8.37 20.25
N GLY A 320 -28.57 9.29 19.39
CA GLY A 320 -29.26 10.55 19.11
C GLY A 320 -29.12 11.07 17.67
N VAL A 321 -29.52 12.32 17.42
CA VAL A 321 -29.53 12.96 16.08
C VAL A 321 -28.89 14.35 16.14
N ASN A 322 -27.99 14.64 15.20
CA ASN A 322 -27.34 15.95 15.11
C ASN A 322 -28.04 16.89 14.10
N TYR A 323 -28.47 16.36 12.95
CA TYR A 323 -29.07 17.14 11.88
C TYR A 323 -30.30 16.47 11.27
N ILE A 324 -31.24 17.29 10.78
CA ILE A 324 -32.33 16.88 9.91
C ILE A 324 -32.13 17.59 8.57
N VAL A 325 -32.21 16.83 7.49
CA VAL A 325 -32.13 17.33 6.12
C VAL A 325 -33.53 17.31 5.51
N LYS A 326 -34.00 18.49 5.12
CA LYS A 326 -35.29 18.68 4.45
C LYS A 326 -35.06 19.27 3.06
N LYS A 327 -35.79 18.76 2.07
CA LYS A 327 -35.87 19.38 0.75
C LYS A 327 -36.79 20.60 0.80
N ALA A 328 -36.26 21.77 0.43
CA ALA A 328 -37.03 22.99 0.30
C ALA A 328 -36.86 23.58 -1.10
N ARG A 329 -37.94 24.14 -1.66
CA ARG A 329 -37.88 24.87 -2.92
C ARG A 329 -37.40 26.30 -2.67
N THR A 330 -36.30 26.69 -3.30
CA THR A 330 -35.86 28.09 -3.34
C THR A 330 -36.81 28.93 -4.20
N SER A 331 -36.73 30.26 -4.07
CA SER A 331 -37.48 31.23 -4.86
C SER A 331 -37.26 31.12 -6.38
N GLU A 332 -36.22 30.39 -6.81
CA GLU A 332 -35.88 30.10 -8.21
C GLU A 332 -36.44 28.75 -8.71
N GLY A 333 -37.25 28.05 -7.92
CA GLY A 333 -37.88 26.77 -8.30
C GLY A 333 -36.97 25.54 -8.23
N LYS A 334 -35.73 25.68 -7.75
CA LYS A 334 -34.80 24.55 -7.49
C LYS A 334 -35.06 23.95 -6.11
N GLU A 335 -34.97 22.63 -6.01
CA GLU A 335 -35.01 21.92 -4.73
C GLU A 335 -33.60 21.88 -4.13
N GLU A 336 -33.42 22.49 -2.96
CA GLU A 336 -32.17 22.46 -2.20
C GLU A 336 -32.37 21.76 -0.85
N ASP A 337 -31.35 21.04 -0.42
CA ASP A 337 -31.31 20.38 0.87
C ASP A 337 -30.94 21.38 1.96
N ILE A 338 -31.89 21.68 2.85
CA ILE A 338 -31.65 22.50 4.03
C ILE A 338 -31.28 21.58 5.20
N LYS A 339 -30.07 21.75 5.73
CA LYS A 339 -29.61 21.09 6.95
C LYS A 339 -30.00 21.90 8.18
N ILE A 340 -30.78 21.29 9.07
CA ILE A 340 -31.28 21.89 10.30
C ILE A 340 -30.58 21.21 11.48
N LYS A 341 -29.92 22.00 12.32
CA LYS A 341 -29.25 21.50 13.52
C LYS A 341 -30.25 21.27 14.66
N ILE A 342 -30.20 20.10 15.29
CA ILE A 342 -31.03 19.76 16.44
C ILE A 342 -30.34 20.19 17.73
N ASN A 343 -31.11 20.89 18.59
CA ASN A 343 -30.72 21.38 19.90
C ASN A 343 -31.87 21.08 20.90
N ASP A 344 -31.62 21.21 22.20
CA ASP A 344 -32.64 20.89 23.22
C ASP A 344 -33.94 21.70 23.13
N LYS A 345 -33.90 22.89 22.53
CA LYS A 345 -35.08 23.75 22.37
C LYS A 345 -35.99 23.33 21.20
N ASN A 346 -35.46 22.63 20.19
CA ASN A 346 -36.20 22.34 18.96
C ASN A 346 -36.49 20.84 18.76
N LYS A 347 -35.87 19.96 19.57
CA LYS A 347 -36.00 18.51 19.43
C LYS A 347 -37.44 17.99 19.54
N GLU A 348 -38.24 18.51 20.47
CA GLU A 348 -39.63 18.08 20.65
C GLU A 348 -40.50 18.46 19.44
N GLN A 349 -40.37 19.69 18.96
CA GLN A 349 -41.11 20.17 17.79
C GLN A 349 -40.75 19.39 16.52
N TRP A 350 -39.47 19.05 16.33
CA TRP A 350 -39.04 18.29 15.16
C TRP A 350 -39.39 16.81 15.25
N ALA A 351 -39.47 16.23 16.45
CA ALA A 351 -39.95 14.88 16.64
C ALA A 351 -41.44 14.73 16.23
N GLU A 352 -42.25 15.77 16.41
CA GLU A 352 -43.65 15.79 15.95
C GLU A 352 -43.77 16.06 14.45
N LYS A 353 -42.92 16.92 13.89
CA LYS A 353 -42.94 17.34 12.48
C LYS A 353 -42.23 16.39 11.52
N ILE A 354 -41.70 15.26 11.99
CA ILE A 354 -40.99 14.32 11.14
C ILE A 354 -41.99 13.59 10.24
N GLU A 355 -41.72 13.61 8.94
CA GLU A 355 -42.56 13.00 7.91
C GLU A 355 -41.74 12.01 7.07
N GLU A 356 -42.44 11.09 6.39
CA GLU A 356 -41.82 10.18 5.44
C GLU A 356 -41.09 10.95 4.33
N GLY A 357 -39.90 10.48 3.98
CA GLY A 357 -39.06 11.11 2.94
C GLY A 357 -38.09 12.17 3.45
N MET A 358 -38.19 12.60 4.71
CA MET A 358 -37.12 13.38 5.36
C MET A 358 -35.88 12.51 5.61
N VAL A 359 -34.71 13.12 5.75
CA VAL A 359 -33.46 12.42 6.10
C VAL A 359 -32.94 12.94 7.42
N ILE A 360 -32.55 12.03 8.32
CA ILE A 360 -31.93 12.38 9.59
C ILE A 360 -30.46 11.96 9.58
N GLU A 361 -29.59 12.74 10.21
CA GLU A 361 -28.19 12.38 10.45
C GLU A 361 -28.06 11.93 11.91
N ARG A 362 -28.27 10.63 12.15
CA ARG A 362 -28.16 10.02 13.48
C ARG A 362 -26.71 9.66 13.82
N HIS A 363 -26.43 9.56 15.11
CA HIS A 363 -25.19 8.96 15.63
C HIS A 363 -24.98 7.55 15.08
N LEU A 364 -23.74 7.09 15.06
CA LEU A 364 -23.44 5.67 14.81
C LEU A 364 -24.13 4.82 15.86
N MET A 365 -24.59 3.64 15.48
CA MET A 365 -25.24 2.68 16.36
C MET A 365 -24.59 1.31 16.23
N GLU A 366 -24.89 0.42 17.16
CA GLU A 366 -24.45 -0.97 17.06
C GLU A 366 -24.94 -1.61 15.76
N GLY A 367 -24.04 -2.31 15.06
CA GLY A 367 -24.31 -2.98 13.80
C GLY A 367 -24.10 -2.15 12.54
N ASP A 368 -23.89 -0.82 12.65
CA ASP A 368 -23.59 0.03 11.49
C ASP A 368 -22.30 -0.41 10.78
N ILE A 369 -22.29 -0.30 9.46
CA ILE A 369 -21.15 -0.67 8.62
C ILE A 369 -20.17 0.49 8.52
N VAL A 370 -18.91 0.22 8.84
CA VAL A 370 -17.80 1.18 8.77
C VAL A 370 -16.60 0.55 8.08
N LEU A 371 -15.80 1.36 7.40
CA LEU A 371 -14.55 0.92 6.80
C LEU A 371 -13.40 1.21 7.76
N TYR A 372 -12.69 0.15 8.13
CA TYR A 372 -11.58 0.21 9.08
C TYR A 372 -10.25 -0.04 8.35
N ASN A 373 -9.30 0.87 8.53
CA ASN A 373 -8.07 0.92 7.73
C ASN A 373 -6.83 1.17 8.57
N ARG A 374 -5.75 0.44 8.27
CA ARG A 374 -4.39 0.75 8.73
C ARG A 374 -3.52 1.21 7.56
N GLN A 375 -2.75 2.27 7.81
CA GLN A 375 -1.74 2.75 6.87
C GLN A 375 -0.35 2.27 7.32
N PRO A 376 0.55 1.90 6.39
CA PRO A 376 0.38 1.89 4.94
C PRO A 376 -0.51 0.74 4.45
N SER A 377 -1.32 1.00 3.41
CA SER A 377 -2.20 -0.02 2.82
C SER A 377 -1.47 -0.80 1.74
N LEU A 378 -0.93 -1.97 2.10
CA LEU A 378 -0.08 -2.80 1.24
C LEU A 378 -0.88 -3.68 0.30
N HIS A 379 -2.06 -4.12 0.73
CA HIS A 379 -2.95 -4.99 -0.03
C HIS A 379 -4.41 -4.63 0.26
N ARG A 380 -5.36 -5.16 -0.52
CA ARG A 380 -6.78 -4.79 -0.39
C ARG A 380 -7.34 -4.98 1.02
N MET A 381 -6.90 -6.03 1.72
CA MET A 381 -7.36 -6.31 3.09
C MET A 381 -6.84 -5.33 4.17
N SER A 382 -5.95 -4.39 3.82
CA SER A 382 -5.58 -3.31 4.75
C SER A 382 -6.74 -2.32 4.98
N ILE A 383 -7.84 -2.45 4.22
CA ILE A 383 -9.13 -1.83 4.47
C ILE A 383 -10.23 -2.89 4.38
N MET A 384 -11.03 -3.03 5.45
CA MET A 384 -12.15 -3.99 5.48
C MET A 384 -13.34 -3.34 6.17
N ALA A 385 -14.54 -3.86 5.90
CA ALA A 385 -15.76 -3.43 6.55
C ALA A 385 -15.93 -4.15 7.89
N HIS A 386 -16.24 -3.38 8.93
CA HIS A 386 -16.56 -3.86 10.28
C HIS A 386 -17.95 -3.37 10.68
N ARG A 387 -18.55 -4.05 11.66
CA ARG A 387 -19.77 -3.66 12.36
C ARG A 387 -19.40 -2.87 13.61
N VAL A 388 -20.03 -1.71 13.77
CA VAL A 388 -19.79 -0.85 14.93
C VAL A 388 -20.30 -1.52 16.19
N LYS A 389 -19.51 -1.42 17.26
CA LYS A 389 -19.95 -1.64 18.63
C LYS A 389 -19.52 -0.47 19.48
N VAL A 390 -20.48 0.23 20.08
CA VAL A 390 -20.17 1.46 20.80
C VAL A 390 -19.71 1.10 22.21
N LEU A 391 -18.49 1.51 22.56
CA LEU A 391 -17.86 1.19 23.83
C LEU A 391 -17.37 2.47 24.55
N PRO A 392 -17.30 2.46 25.89
CA PRO A 392 -16.73 3.57 26.64
C PRO A 392 -15.22 3.70 26.35
N TYR A 393 -14.63 4.82 26.79
CA TYR A 393 -13.22 5.21 26.59
C TYR A 393 -12.92 5.82 25.21
N ARG A 394 -11.68 5.74 24.71
CA ARG A 394 -11.15 6.60 23.63
C ARG A 394 -10.35 5.89 22.53
N THR A 395 -10.24 4.57 22.58
CA THR A 395 -9.48 3.76 21.61
C THR A 395 -10.40 2.99 20.69
N PHE A 396 -9.94 2.69 19.48
CA PHE A 396 -10.59 1.66 18.68
C PHE A 396 -10.24 0.27 19.22
N ARG A 397 -11.22 -0.63 19.29
CA ARG A 397 -11.00 -2.02 19.69
C ARG A 397 -11.29 -2.95 18.53
N HIS A 398 -10.46 -3.95 18.35
CA HIS A 398 -10.75 -5.01 17.39
C HIS A 398 -10.20 -6.33 17.90
N ASN A 399 -10.72 -7.41 17.32
CA ASN A 399 -10.32 -8.75 17.65
C ASN A 399 -8.89 -9.04 17.18
N LEU A 400 -8.11 -9.71 18.03
CA LEU A 400 -6.72 -10.07 17.81
C LEU A 400 -6.49 -10.96 16.57
N CYS A 401 -7.46 -11.78 16.18
CA CYS A 401 -7.37 -12.61 14.96
C CYS A 401 -7.29 -11.78 13.67
N VAL A 402 -7.71 -10.51 13.72
CA VAL A 402 -7.72 -9.58 12.59
C VAL A 402 -6.49 -8.66 12.59
N CYS A 403 -5.52 -8.87 13.48
CA CYS A 403 -4.25 -8.12 13.43
C CYS A 403 -3.39 -8.44 12.20
N PRO A 404 -3.19 -9.72 11.78
CA PRO A 404 -2.38 -10.06 10.61
C PRO A 404 -2.76 -9.32 9.31
N PRO A 405 -4.04 -9.20 8.89
CA PRO A 405 -4.40 -8.48 7.67
C PRO A 405 -4.12 -6.98 7.73
N TYR A 406 -4.13 -6.36 8.91
CA TYR A 406 -3.74 -4.96 9.07
C TYR A 406 -2.24 -4.79 9.32
N ASN A 407 -1.52 -5.89 9.58
CA ASN A 407 -0.17 -5.91 10.12
C ASN A 407 -0.05 -4.99 11.36
N ALA A 408 -1.10 -4.96 12.18
CA ALA A 408 -1.26 -4.05 13.31
C ALA A 408 -0.70 -4.65 14.60
N ASP A 409 -0.06 -3.82 15.40
CA ASP A 409 0.36 -4.14 16.77
C ASP A 409 -0.29 -3.16 17.77
N PHE A 410 0.10 -3.23 19.04
CA PHE A 410 -0.52 -2.46 20.12
C PHE A 410 0.51 -1.66 20.94
N ASP A 411 1.62 -1.26 20.31
CA ASP A 411 2.68 -0.46 20.97
C ASP A 411 2.46 1.06 20.88
N GLY A 412 1.37 1.48 20.21
CA GLY A 412 1.06 2.88 19.93
C GLY A 412 0.43 3.12 18.56
N ASP A 413 0.29 2.06 17.77
CA ASP A 413 -0.37 2.07 16.47
C ASP A 413 -1.74 2.76 16.48
N GLU A 414 -2.02 3.49 15.39
CA GLU A 414 -3.27 4.20 15.17
C GLU A 414 -3.92 3.73 13.86
N MET A 415 -5.25 3.64 13.86
CA MET A 415 -6.04 3.25 12.70
C MET A 415 -7.11 4.27 12.35
N ASN A 416 -7.52 4.25 11.09
CA ASN A 416 -8.54 5.12 10.54
C ASN A 416 -9.89 4.38 10.47
N LEU A 417 -10.97 5.10 10.72
CA LEU A 417 -12.33 4.64 10.56
C LEU A 417 -13.07 5.61 9.63
N HIS A 418 -13.76 5.08 8.63
CA HIS A 418 -14.55 5.84 7.67
C HIS A 418 -15.99 5.34 7.68
N VAL A 419 -16.96 6.26 7.59
CA VAL A 419 -18.39 5.93 7.66
C VAL A 419 -19.03 6.19 6.29
N PRO A 420 -19.30 5.14 5.49
CA PRO A 420 -19.99 5.30 4.21
C PRO A 420 -21.39 5.90 4.42
N GLN A 421 -21.71 6.94 3.64
CA GLN A 421 -22.94 7.71 3.83
C GLN A 421 -24.11 7.13 3.01
N HIS A 422 -23.89 6.88 1.72
CA HIS A 422 -24.92 6.34 0.84
C HIS A 422 -25.30 4.90 1.20
N GLU A 423 -26.57 4.54 0.99
CA GLU A 423 -27.09 3.19 1.23
C GLU A 423 -26.39 2.15 0.34
N GLU A 424 -26.19 2.47 -0.95
CA GLU A 424 -25.46 1.62 -1.91
C GLU A 424 -24.04 1.29 -1.43
N ALA A 425 -23.29 2.31 -0.98
CA ALA A 425 -21.92 2.12 -0.49
C ALA A 425 -21.86 1.30 0.80
N ARG A 426 -22.86 1.43 1.69
CA ARG A 426 -22.96 0.60 2.90
C ARG A 426 -23.29 -0.85 2.56
N ALA A 427 -24.24 -1.07 1.65
CA ALA A 427 -24.62 -2.39 1.20
C ALA A 427 -23.47 -3.09 0.46
N GLU A 428 -22.76 -2.38 -0.42
CA GLU A 428 -21.57 -2.90 -1.11
C GLU A 428 -20.47 -3.29 -0.12
N ALA A 429 -20.18 -2.43 0.86
CA ALA A 429 -19.20 -2.71 1.91
C ALA A 429 -19.59 -3.94 2.76
N GLU A 430 -20.87 -4.08 3.10
CA GLU A 430 -21.39 -5.25 3.84
C GLU A 430 -21.29 -6.54 3.01
N VAL A 431 -21.64 -6.47 1.73
CA VAL A 431 -21.69 -7.64 0.86
C VAL A 431 -20.29 -8.07 0.41
N LEU A 432 -19.37 -7.14 0.16
CA LEU A 432 -18.08 -7.45 -0.46
C LEU A 432 -16.89 -7.31 0.48
N MET A 433 -16.97 -6.47 1.52
CA MET A 433 -15.80 -6.07 2.32
C MET A 433 -15.82 -6.54 3.78
N LEU A 434 -16.87 -7.21 4.26
CA LEU A 434 -16.92 -7.74 5.63
C LEU A 434 -15.73 -8.66 5.92
N VAL A 435 -15.20 -8.59 7.15
CA VAL A 435 -13.99 -9.33 7.58
C VAL A 435 -14.09 -10.83 7.34
N GLU A 436 -15.22 -11.46 7.68
CA GLU A 436 -15.44 -12.91 7.49
C GLU A 436 -15.29 -13.37 6.02
N LYS A 437 -15.53 -12.49 5.05
CA LYS A 437 -15.40 -12.78 3.61
C LYS A 437 -13.96 -12.74 3.13
N HIS A 438 -13.04 -12.22 3.94
CA HIS A 438 -11.61 -12.08 3.65
C HIS A 438 -10.74 -12.86 4.64
N ILE A 439 -11.26 -13.96 5.20
CA ILE A 439 -10.45 -14.88 6.03
C ILE A 439 -9.28 -15.45 5.19
N VAL A 440 -9.54 -15.78 3.92
CA VAL A 440 -8.55 -16.36 2.99
C VAL A 440 -7.84 -15.28 2.18
N SER A 441 -6.51 -15.38 2.09
CA SER A 441 -5.68 -14.42 1.38
C SER A 441 -5.74 -14.62 -0.14
N PRO A 442 -5.94 -13.55 -0.93
CA PRO A 442 -5.85 -13.61 -2.39
C PRO A 442 -4.43 -13.84 -2.92
N ARG A 443 -3.41 -13.75 -2.05
CA ARG A 443 -2.01 -13.96 -2.45
C ARG A 443 -1.67 -15.44 -2.62
N TYR A 444 -2.25 -16.31 -1.78
CA TYR A 444 -1.82 -17.70 -1.71
C TYR A 444 -2.94 -18.70 -1.41
N GLY A 445 -4.20 -18.29 -1.19
CA GLY A 445 -5.30 -19.24 -1.00
C GLY A 445 -5.32 -19.97 0.35
N GLY A 446 -4.80 -19.33 1.41
CA GLY A 446 -4.86 -19.84 2.79
C GLY A 446 -5.33 -18.75 3.78
N PRO A 447 -5.70 -19.13 5.01
CA PRO A 447 -6.34 -18.22 5.96
C PRO A 447 -5.33 -17.27 6.60
N ILE A 448 -5.43 -15.99 6.28
CA ILE A 448 -4.60 -14.92 6.85
C ILE A 448 -5.19 -14.38 8.16
N ILE A 449 -6.51 -14.43 8.30
CA ILE A 449 -7.20 -14.20 9.58
C ILE A 449 -7.23 -15.51 10.34
N GLY A 450 -6.74 -15.53 11.57
CA GLY A 450 -6.67 -16.75 12.36
C GLY A 450 -6.11 -16.53 13.76
N ALA A 451 -5.98 -17.60 14.53
CA ALA A 451 -5.40 -17.58 15.86
C ALA A 451 -3.93 -17.11 15.83
N ILE A 452 -3.55 -16.32 16.83
CA ILE A 452 -2.20 -15.83 17.06
C ILE A 452 -1.81 -16.07 18.53
N HIS A 453 -0.51 -16.23 18.79
CA HIS A 453 0.08 -16.22 20.12
C HIS A 453 -0.73 -17.03 21.17
N ASP A 454 -1.34 -16.35 22.14
CA ASP A 454 -2.11 -16.93 23.25
C ASP A 454 -3.24 -17.86 22.77
N PHE A 455 -3.91 -17.56 21.66
CA PHE A 455 -4.91 -18.47 21.12
C PHE A 455 -4.29 -19.82 20.75
N ILE A 456 -3.09 -19.83 20.17
CA ILE A 456 -2.39 -21.07 19.79
C ILE A 456 -1.98 -21.84 21.04
N SER A 457 -1.33 -21.20 22.01
CA SER A 457 -0.93 -21.84 23.26
C SER A 457 -2.15 -22.37 24.05
N GLY A 458 -3.23 -21.60 24.07
CA GLY A 458 -4.47 -21.95 24.75
C GLY A 458 -5.23 -23.09 24.09
N GLY A 459 -5.19 -23.17 22.75
CA GLY A 459 -5.71 -24.32 22.01
C GLY A 459 -4.95 -25.61 22.33
N TYR A 460 -3.62 -25.52 22.41
CA TYR A 460 -2.77 -26.66 22.76
C TYR A 460 -3.01 -27.12 24.20
N ILE A 461 -3.06 -26.18 25.15
CA ILE A 461 -3.32 -26.51 26.58
C ILE A 461 -4.74 -27.03 26.77
N LEU A 462 -5.73 -26.46 26.08
CA LEU A 462 -7.11 -26.93 26.11
C LEU A 462 -7.18 -28.39 25.66
N THR A 463 -6.62 -28.71 24.50
CA THR A 463 -6.77 -30.05 23.89
C THR A 463 -5.83 -31.13 24.45
N SER A 464 -4.84 -30.74 25.25
CA SER A 464 -3.97 -31.66 25.99
C SER A 464 -4.39 -31.91 27.45
N SER A 465 -5.37 -31.16 27.97
CA SER A 465 -5.72 -31.19 29.41
C SER A 465 -7.13 -31.72 29.72
N TYR A 466 -7.34 -32.09 30.99
CA TYR A 466 -8.64 -32.35 31.60
C TYR A 466 -9.07 -31.19 32.50
N PHE A 467 -10.38 -30.99 32.61
CA PHE A 467 -11.00 -29.92 33.38
C PHE A 467 -12.07 -30.47 34.32
N THR A 468 -12.23 -29.85 35.49
CA THR A 468 -13.33 -30.20 36.39
C THR A 468 -14.67 -29.72 35.81
N LYS A 469 -15.79 -30.20 36.36
CA LYS A 469 -17.14 -29.77 35.95
C LYS A 469 -17.32 -28.25 35.92
N ASP A 470 -16.84 -27.57 36.95
CA ASP A 470 -16.97 -26.11 37.08
C ASP A 470 -16.14 -25.38 36.04
N GLU A 471 -14.88 -25.82 35.85
CA GLU A 471 -13.98 -25.28 34.83
C GLU A 471 -14.56 -25.48 33.42
N ALA A 472 -15.03 -26.69 33.10
CA ALA A 472 -15.62 -27.02 31.82
C ALA A 472 -16.88 -26.18 31.53
N SER A 473 -17.71 -25.93 32.55
CA SER A 473 -18.89 -25.06 32.44
C SER A 473 -18.51 -23.60 32.15
N ILE A 474 -17.44 -23.10 32.77
CA ILE A 474 -16.90 -21.76 32.49
C ILE A 474 -16.38 -21.68 31.05
N LEU A 475 -15.71 -22.71 30.55
CA LEU A 475 -15.19 -22.77 29.18
C LEU A 475 -16.31 -22.72 28.13
N LEU A 476 -17.36 -23.54 28.28
CA LEU A 476 -18.50 -23.52 27.36
C LEU A 476 -19.23 -22.18 27.37
N ARG A 477 -19.46 -21.61 28.56
CA ARG A 477 -20.08 -20.29 28.70
C ARG A 477 -19.25 -19.20 28.02
N ALA A 478 -17.93 -19.24 28.17
CA ALA A 478 -17.03 -18.27 27.53
C ALA A 478 -17.08 -18.35 25.99
N ALA A 479 -17.22 -19.57 25.45
CA ALA A 479 -17.40 -19.81 24.03
C ALA A 479 -18.80 -19.39 23.50
N GLY A 480 -19.74 -19.04 24.38
CA GLY A 480 -21.12 -18.71 24.01
C GLY A 480 -21.97 -19.94 23.69
N ILE A 481 -21.51 -21.14 24.05
CA ILE A 481 -22.21 -22.40 23.82
C ILE A 481 -23.17 -22.65 24.98
N LYS A 482 -24.45 -22.85 24.65
CA LYS A 482 -25.53 -23.08 25.63
C LYS A 482 -25.93 -24.56 25.78
N GLU A 483 -25.19 -25.45 25.14
CA GLU A 483 -25.41 -26.90 25.27
C GLU A 483 -25.07 -27.39 26.68
N ASP A 484 -25.72 -28.47 27.10
CA ASP A 484 -25.42 -29.14 28.37
C ASP A 484 -24.02 -29.79 28.31
N LEU A 485 -23.34 -29.81 29.47
CA LEU A 485 -21.98 -30.31 29.62
C LEU A 485 -21.89 -31.82 29.27
N GLY A 486 -22.98 -32.55 29.49
CA GLY A 486 -23.07 -33.99 29.24
C GLY A 486 -22.46 -34.83 30.36
N LYS A 487 -22.11 -36.08 30.05
CA LYS A 487 -21.47 -37.01 30.99
C LYS A 487 -19.96 -36.75 31.09
N PRO A 488 -19.32 -36.96 32.25
CA PRO A 488 -17.88 -36.83 32.40
C PRO A 488 -17.15 -37.89 31.58
N ASP A 489 -15.98 -37.53 31.05
CA ASP A 489 -15.14 -38.43 30.25
C ASP A 489 -14.33 -39.37 31.13
N LEU A 490 -13.92 -38.88 32.31
CA LEU A 490 -13.18 -39.65 33.29
C LEU A 490 -13.65 -39.28 34.69
N ILE A 491 -13.77 -40.25 35.58
CA ILE A 491 -13.95 -40.01 37.01
C ILE A 491 -12.69 -40.50 37.71
N LYS A 492 -11.90 -39.59 38.28
CA LYS A 492 -10.66 -39.91 38.99
C LYS A 492 -10.77 -39.41 40.42
N ASP A 493 -10.57 -40.30 41.39
CA ASP A 493 -10.62 -39.99 42.83
C ASP A 493 -11.92 -39.28 43.26
N GLY A 494 -13.05 -39.63 42.64
CA GLY A 494 -14.37 -39.03 42.92
C GLY A 494 -14.63 -37.68 42.23
N VAL A 495 -13.68 -37.16 41.47
CA VAL A 495 -13.81 -35.89 40.72
C VAL A 495 -14.19 -36.19 39.27
N GLU A 496 -15.27 -35.56 38.81
CA GLU A 496 -15.70 -35.56 37.40
C GLU A 496 -14.74 -34.73 36.56
N LEU A 497 -14.09 -35.36 35.58
CA LEU A 497 -13.15 -34.75 34.65
C LEU A 497 -13.69 -34.82 33.22
N TYR A 498 -13.60 -33.69 32.54
CA TYR A 498 -14.01 -33.49 31.16
C TYR A 498 -12.77 -33.24 30.30
N CYS A 499 -12.66 -33.98 29.19
CA CYS A 499 -11.55 -33.88 28.26
C CYS A 499 -11.68 -32.60 27.44
N GLY A 500 -10.61 -31.80 27.39
CA GLY A 500 -10.65 -30.57 26.60
C GLY A 500 -10.79 -30.78 25.09
N LYS A 501 -10.47 -31.98 24.56
CA LYS A 501 -10.78 -32.35 23.17
C LYS A 501 -12.30 -32.38 22.92
N ASN A 502 -13.07 -32.94 23.85
CA ASN A 502 -14.53 -33.00 23.76
C ASN A 502 -15.17 -31.62 23.94
N LEU A 503 -14.60 -30.78 24.80
CA LEU A 503 -15.02 -29.38 24.93
C LEU A 503 -14.75 -28.58 23.63
N PHE A 504 -13.54 -28.71 23.07
CA PHE A 504 -13.19 -28.05 21.80
C PHE A 504 -14.07 -28.53 20.65
N SER A 505 -14.42 -29.81 20.61
CA SER A 505 -15.31 -30.40 19.59
C SER A 505 -16.66 -29.69 19.50
N ARG A 506 -17.16 -29.09 20.59
CA ARG A 506 -18.42 -28.32 20.59
C ARG A 506 -18.35 -27.04 19.77
N THR A 507 -17.15 -26.56 19.43
CA THR A 507 -16.96 -25.41 18.55
C THR A 507 -16.94 -25.77 17.07
N LEU A 508 -16.79 -27.06 16.73
CA LEU A 508 -16.65 -27.54 15.37
C LEU A 508 -18.01 -27.72 14.68
N PRO A 509 -18.11 -27.48 13.36
CA PRO A 509 -19.27 -27.86 12.58
C PRO A 509 -19.54 -29.37 12.65
N LYS A 510 -20.82 -29.73 12.74
CA LYS A 510 -21.26 -31.14 12.65
C LYS A 510 -20.94 -31.66 11.24
N ASN A 511 -20.51 -32.93 11.14
CA ASN A 511 -20.08 -33.59 9.90
C ASN A 511 -18.70 -33.19 9.34
N LEU A 512 -17.92 -32.38 10.07
CA LEU A 512 -16.54 -32.11 9.68
C LEU A 512 -15.67 -33.36 9.87
N ASN A 513 -14.96 -33.76 8.82
CA ASN A 513 -13.97 -34.84 8.85
C ASN A 513 -12.63 -34.30 8.36
N LEU A 514 -11.57 -34.46 9.16
CA LEU A 514 -10.26 -33.92 8.79
C LEU A 514 -9.13 -34.71 9.48
N LYS A 515 -8.06 -34.98 8.73
CA LYS A 515 -6.84 -35.61 9.24
C LYS A 515 -5.63 -34.77 8.82
N TYR A 516 -4.81 -34.34 9.77
CA TYR A 516 -3.57 -33.59 9.49
C TYR A 516 -2.53 -33.73 10.60
N ARG A 517 -1.31 -33.25 10.35
CA ARG A 517 -0.22 -33.23 11.34
C ARG A 517 -0.13 -31.87 12.03
N ALA A 518 -0.21 -31.87 13.36
CA ALA A 518 0.03 -30.70 14.19
C ALA A 518 1.47 -30.19 14.04
N LYS A 519 1.71 -28.93 14.37
CA LYS A 519 3.04 -28.29 14.33
C LYS A 519 4.01 -28.94 15.30
N VAL A 520 3.53 -29.42 16.45
CA VAL A 520 4.33 -30.12 17.46
C VAL A 520 4.92 -31.47 16.99
N CYS A 521 4.53 -31.96 15.81
CA CYS A 521 5.02 -33.22 15.26
C CYS A 521 6.54 -33.16 15.00
N LYS A 522 7.29 -34.07 15.62
CA LYS A 522 8.76 -34.21 15.46
C LYS A 522 9.20 -34.85 14.14
N LYS A 523 8.26 -35.20 13.25
CA LYS A 523 8.52 -35.85 11.95
C LYS A 523 9.44 -37.08 12.07
N CYS A 524 9.05 -38.02 12.92
CA CYS A 524 9.75 -39.29 13.07
C CYS A 524 9.78 -40.07 11.74
N ASP A 525 10.81 -40.90 11.55
CA ASP A 525 11.03 -41.69 10.32
C ASP A 525 9.86 -42.66 10.05
N GLU A 526 9.28 -43.24 11.11
CA GLU A 526 8.05 -44.04 11.06
C GLU A 526 6.94 -43.36 11.87
N CYS A 527 5.77 -43.22 11.25
CA CYS A 527 4.60 -42.58 11.87
C CYS A 527 3.65 -43.68 12.40
N GLN A 528 3.59 -43.83 13.72
CA GLN A 528 2.66 -44.75 14.38
C GLN A 528 1.25 -44.13 14.50
N ASP A 529 0.19 -44.94 14.35
CA ASP A 529 -1.22 -44.50 14.46
C ASP A 529 -1.61 -44.03 15.88
N ASP A 530 -0.89 -44.51 16.90
CA ASP A 530 -0.90 -43.97 18.26
C ASP A 530 0.38 -43.18 18.50
N CYS A 531 0.40 -41.94 18.02
CA CYS A 531 1.52 -41.05 18.20
C CYS A 531 1.72 -40.71 19.68
N SER A 532 2.87 -41.08 20.27
CA SER A 532 3.22 -40.77 21.66
C SER A 532 3.21 -39.27 22.00
N TYR A 533 3.30 -38.41 20.99
CA TYR A 533 3.29 -36.95 21.11
C TYR A 533 1.92 -36.32 20.87
N ASP A 534 0.87 -37.12 20.63
CA ASP A 534 -0.49 -36.66 20.30
C ASP A 534 -0.50 -35.61 19.15
N ALA A 535 0.36 -35.81 18.16
CA ALA A 535 0.63 -34.83 17.11
C ALA A 535 -0.16 -35.07 15.80
N GLN A 536 -0.89 -36.18 15.72
CA GLN A 536 -1.75 -36.50 14.58
C GLN A 536 -3.19 -36.11 14.92
N VAL A 537 -3.69 -35.08 14.25
CA VAL A 537 -5.04 -34.55 14.47
C VAL A 537 -6.03 -35.34 13.62
N VAL A 538 -7.04 -35.90 14.28
CA VAL A 538 -8.12 -36.67 13.65
C VAL A 538 -9.45 -36.14 14.17
N ILE A 539 -10.22 -35.53 13.28
CA ILE A 539 -11.57 -35.05 13.53
C ILE A 539 -12.53 -35.92 12.72
N LYS A 540 -13.53 -36.50 13.39
CA LYS A 540 -14.58 -37.30 12.76
C LYS A 540 -15.96 -36.78 13.13
N ASN A 541 -16.78 -36.45 12.14
CA ASN A 541 -18.13 -35.90 12.29
C ASN A 541 -18.24 -34.75 13.31
N GLY A 542 -17.24 -33.85 13.34
CA GLY A 542 -17.19 -32.73 14.27
C GLY A 542 -16.64 -33.05 15.67
N VAL A 543 -16.12 -34.27 15.89
CA VAL A 543 -15.49 -34.68 17.16
C VAL A 543 -13.99 -34.83 16.99
N LEU A 544 -13.21 -34.12 17.79
CA LEU A 544 -11.75 -34.24 17.88
C LEU A 544 -11.38 -35.51 18.66
N VAL A 545 -11.07 -36.58 17.93
CA VAL A 545 -10.79 -37.90 18.51
C VAL A 545 -9.36 -38.00 19.00
N LYS A 546 -8.39 -37.52 18.19
CA LYS A 546 -6.96 -37.55 18.49
C LYS A 546 -6.30 -36.23 18.10
N GLY A 547 -5.18 -35.94 18.73
CA GLY A 547 -4.33 -34.81 18.39
C GLY A 547 -4.60 -33.54 19.17
N VAL A 548 -3.61 -32.65 19.12
CA VAL A 548 -3.67 -31.31 19.73
C VAL A 548 -3.89 -30.22 18.69
N ILE A 549 -4.54 -29.13 19.10
CA ILE A 549 -4.79 -27.97 18.24
C ILE A 549 -3.71 -26.91 18.49
N ASP A 550 -2.91 -26.62 17.46
CA ASP A 550 -1.86 -25.62 17.48
C ASP A 550 -1.91 -24.71 16.23
N LYS A 551 -0.79 -24.08 15.86
CA LYS A 551 -0.73 -23.17 14.71
C LYS A 551 -1.24 -23.81 13.41
N ASN A 552 -1.00 -25.11 13.20
CA ASN A 552 -1.46 -25.81 11.99
C ASN A 552 -2.97 -26.06 11.99
N GLY A 553 -3.65 -25.96 13.13
CA GLY A 553 -5.11 -26.08 13.17
C GLY A 553 -5.77 -24.81 12.66
N TYR A 554 -5.64 -23.74 13.41
CA TYR A 554 -6.43 -22.52 13.22
C TYR A 554 -5.61 -21.24 13.29
N GLY A 555 -4.28 -21.37 13.26
CA GLY A 555 -3.38 -20.22 13.24
C GLY A 555 -3.44 -19.45 11.93
N ALA A 556 -3.10 -18.16 11.99
CA ALA A 556 -2.91 -17.37 10.77
C ALA A 556 -1.82 -17.99 9.85
N GLU A 557 -2.06 -17.92 8.55
CA GLU A 557 -1.31 -18.47 7.42
C GLU A 557 -1.31 -20.00 7.30
N ALA A 558 -1.28 -20.73 8.41
CA ALA A 558 -1.05 -22.19 8.44
C ALA A 558 -2.27 -23.03 8.85
N GLY A 559 -3.39 -22.41 9.22
CA GLY A 559 -4.54 -23.10 9.79
C GLY A 559 -5.31 -23.99 8.80
N LEU A 560 -4.98 -25.28 8.75
CA LEU A 560 -5.62 -26.27 7.87
C LEU A 560 -7.08 -26.55 8.26
N LEU A 561 -7.37 -26.63 9.56
CA LEU A 561 -8.71 -26.80 10.08
C LEU A 561 -9.57 -25.59 9.74
N LEU A 562 -9.06 -24.38 9.98
CA LEU A 562 -9.77 -23.15 9.66
C LEU A 562 -10.02 -23.03 8.14
N ASN A 563 -9.02 -23.30 7.30
CA ASN A 563 -9.17 -23.26 5.84
C ASN A 563 -10.26 -24.23 5.37
N THR A 564 -10.32 -25.42 5.95
CA THR A 564 -11.32 -26.44 5.61
C THR A 564 -12.72 -25.98 5.99
N ILE A 565 -12.90 -25.41 7.19
CA ILE A 565 -14.20 -24.87 7.62
C ILE A 565 -14.68 -23.76 6.67
N VAL A 566 -13.80 -22.83 6.27
CA VAL A 566 -14.16 -21.75 5.34
C VAL A 566 -14.63 -22.31 3.99
N LYS A 567 -13.95 -23.34 3.47
CA LYS A 567 -14.23 -23.89 2.14
C LYS A 567 -15.48 -24.78 2.10
N GLU A 568 -15.68 -25.64 3.09
CA GLU A 568 -16.79 -26.60 3.10
C GLU A 568 -18.08 -26.03 3.71
N PHE A 569 -17.96 -25.21 4.76
CA PHE A 569 -19.11 -24.72 5.54
C PHE A 569 -19.36 -23.21 5.35
N GLY A 570 -18.44 -22.51 4.68
CA GLY A 570 -18.55 -21.09 4.37
C GLY A 570 -17.97 -20.16 5.45
N SER A 571 -17.85 -18.88 5.08
CA SER A 571 -17.25 -17.82 5.90
C SER A 571 -17.98 -17.56 7.23
N GLU A 572 -19.30 -17.69 7.26
CA GLU A 572 -20.09 -17.40 8.47
C GLU A 572 -19.85 -18.44 9.57
N GLU A 573 -19.79 -19.72 9.21
CA GLU A 573 -19.46 -20.80 10.14
C GLU A 573 -18.00 -20.70 10.62
N ALA A 574 -17.08 -20.34 9.72
CA ALA A 574 -15.69 -20.06 10.09
C ALA A 574 -15.58 -18.91 11.11
N ARG A 575 -16.38 -17.85 10.97
CA ARG A 575 -16.47 -16.77 11.97
C ARG A 575 -16.96 -17.30 13.32
N LYS A 576 -18.07 -18.05 13.35
CA LYS A 576 -18.64 -18.60 14.58
C LYS A 576 -17.63 -19.51 15.30
N PHE A 577 -16.95 -20.37 14.54
CA PHE A 577 -15.87 -21.21 15.04
C PHE A 577 -14.74 -20.36 15.65
N LEU A 578 -14.20 -19.38 14.91
CA LEU A 578 -13.13 -18.52 15.40
C LEU A 578 -13.52 -17.75 16.66
N ASP A 579 -14.68 -17.09 16.67
CA ASP A 579 -15.15 -16.31 17.82
C ASP A 579 -15.31 -17.20 19.07
N SER A 580 -15.75 -18.44 18.92
CA SER A 580 -16.01 -19.37 20.03
C SER A 580 -14.72 -20.04 20.53
N ALA A 581 -13.91 -20.57 19.60
CA ALA A 581 -12.68 -21.28 19.91
C ALA A 581 -11.63 -20.39 20.56
N THR A 582 -11.49 -19.15 20.09
CA THR A 582 -10.51 -18.18 20.64
C THR A 582 -10.86 -17.76 22.07
N LYS A 583 -12.14 -17.53 22.37
CA LYS A 583 -12.61 -17.23 23.73
C LYS A 583 -12.39 -18.42 24.67
N MET A 584 -12.67 -19.63 24.20
CA MET A 584 -12.42 -20.86 24.96
C MET A 584 -10.93 -21.04 25.25
N ALA A 585 -10.06 -20.81 24.25
CA ALA A 585 -8.61 -20.91 24.37
C ALA A 585 -8.01 -19.88 25.34
N ILE A 586 -8.48 -18.63 25.35
CA ILE A 586 -8.04 -17.66 26.37
C ILE A 586 -8.46 -18.13 27.75
N LYS A 587 -9.70 -18.60 27.90
CA LYS A 587 -10.23 -18.97 29.21
C LYS A 587 -9.53 -20.21 29.77
N SER A 588 -9.13 -21.16 28.93
CA SER A 588 -8.33 -22.32 29.35
C SER A 588 -6.96 -21.89 29.89
N LEU A 589 -6.28 -20.94 29.25
CA LEU A 589 -5.02 -20.37 29.75
C LEU A 589 -5.19 -19.67 31.09
N MET A 590 -6.26 -18.90 31.26
CA MET A 590 -6.54 -18.22 32.53
C MET A 590 -6.76 -19.20 33.70
N ILE A 591 -7.32 -20.38 33.42
CA ILE A 591 -7.58 -21.42 34.44
C ILE A 591 -6.29 -22.18 34.77
N LYS A 592 -5.57 -22.67 33.75
CA LYS A 592 -4.37 -23.50 33.95
C LYS A 592 -3.14 -22.68 34.37
N GLY A 593 -3.11 -21.39 34.05
CA GLY A 593 -1.95 -20.53 34.23
C GLY A 593 -0.90 -20.78 33.15
N PHE A 594 -0.38 -19.70 32.56
CA PHE A 594 0.69 -19.77 31.58
C PHE A 594 1.66 -18.62 31.81
N THR A 595 2.92 -18.95 32.09
CA THR A 595 3.95 -17.98 32.48
C THR A 595 5.33 -18.45 32.04
N THR A 596 6.26 -17.53 31.87
CA THR A 596 7.67 -17.84 31.62
C THR A 596 8.53 -17.20 32.71
N GLY A 597 9.29 -18.02 33.42
CA GLY A 597 10.36 -17.60 34.31
C GLY A 597 11.72 -17.59 33.61
N ILE A 598 12.74 -17.20 34.35
CA ILE A 598 14.15 -17.22 33.89
C ILE A 598 14.72 -18.65 33.85
N ASP A 599 14.14 -19.53 34.66
CA ASP A 599 14.44 -20.95 34.80
C ASP A 599 14.01 -21.78 33.60
N ASN A 600 13.05 -21.29 32.82
CA ASN A 600 12.71 -21.85 31.50
C ASN A 600 13.88 -21.84 30.50
N SER A 601 14.93 -21.06 30.76
CA SER A 601 16.15 -21.05 29.96
C SER A 601 17.34 -21.69 30.70
N ASP A 602 17.13 -22.33 31.86
CA ASP A 602 18.18 -23.09 32.54
C ASP A 602 18.38 -24.44 31.87
N ILE A 603 19.65 -24.77 31.63
CA ILE A 603 20.07 -26.10 31.18
C ILE A 603 21.06 -26.70 32.18
N PRO A 604 21.12 -28.03 32.29
CA PRO A 604 22.11 -28.69 33.13
C PRO A 604 23.54 -28.32 32.74
N LYS A 605 24.48 -28.46 33.68
CA LYS A 605 25.91 -28.23 33.43
C LYS A 605 26.44 -29.11 32.30
N ASP A 606 26.02 -30.37 32.25
CA ASP A 606 26.40 -31.33 31.21
C ASP A 606 26.07 -30.82 29.79
N ALA A 607 24.89 -30.21 29.63
CA ALA A 607 24.47 -29.61 28.36
C ALA A 607 25.31 -28.38 28.01
N THR A 608 25.68 -27.57 29.01
CA THR A 608 26.55 -26.41 28.82
C THR A 608 27.95 -26.85 28.40
N GLU A 609 28.52 -27.87 29.02
CA GLU A 609 29.82 -28.45 28.66
C GLU A 609 29.80 -29.10 27.27
N GLU A 610 28.70 -29.73 26.88
CA GLU A 610 28.50 -30.24 25.51
C GLU A 610 28.49 -29.10 24.48
N ILE A 611 27.76 -28.01 24.75
CA ILE A 611 27.75 -26.81 23.89
C ILE A 611 29.16 -26.21 23.77
N GLN A 612 29.88 -26.05 24.88
CA GLN A 612 31.25 -25.51 24.84
C GLN A 612 32.20 -26.39 24.03
N ARG A 613 32.11 -27.72 24.15
CA ARG A 613 32.90 -28.67 23.34
C ARG A 613 32.62 -28.54 21.85
N ILE A 614 31.37 -28.32 21.45
CA ILE A 614 30.99 -28.09 20.05
C ILE A 614 31.63 -26.79 19.53
N LEU A 615 31.52 -25.70 20.30
CA LEU A 615 32.07 -24.40 19.92
C LEU A 615 33.60 -24.44 19.82
N ASP A 616 34.28 -25.09 20.76
CA ASP A 616 35.74 -25.27 20.74
C ASP A 616 36.20 -26.09 19.53
N LYS A 617 35.43 -27.12 19.15
CA LYS A 617 35.71 -27.91 17.96
C LYS A 617 35.59 -27.05 16.69
N SER A 618 34.53 -26.27 16.58
CA SER A 618 34.32 -25.40 15.42
C SER A 618 35.35 -24.27 15.32
N GLU A 619 35.81 -23.71 16.43
CA GLU A 619 36.90 -22.71 16.43
C GLU A 619 38.22 -23.33 15.94
N LYS A 620 38.53 -24.58 16.32
CA LYS A 620 39.68 -25.31 15.79
C LYS A 620 39.59 -25.59 14.30
N GLU A 621 38.41 -26.00 13.81
CA GLU A 621 38.17 -26.18 12.36
C GLU A 621 38.38 -24.85 11.59
N VAL A 622 37.98 -23.71 12.17
CA VAL A 622 38.25 -22.40 11.58
C VAL A 622 39.75 -22.07 11.55
N GLU A 623 40.50 -22.39 12.60
CA GLU A 623 41.95 -22.24 12.62
C GLU A 623 42.64 -23.11 11.57
N GLU A 624 42.17 -24.33 11.34
CA GLU A 624 42.67 -25.22 10.28
C GLU A 624 42.45 -24.60 8.88
N ILE A 625 41.26 -24.04 8.61
CA ILE A 625 40.99 -23.33 7.35
C ILE A 625 41.91 -22.11 7.17
N ILE A 626 42.20 -21.38 8.25
CA ILE A 626 43.13 -20.24 8.20
C ILE A 626 44.55 -20.73 7.89
N LYS A 627 45.01 -21.82 8.50
CA LYS A 627 46.33 -22.41 8.22
C LYS A 627 46.43 -22.89 6.77
N SER A 628 45.43 -23.62 6.26
CA SER A 628 45.42 -24.05 4.85
C SER A 628 45.43 -22.87 3.87
N TYR A 629 44.83 -21.74 4.25
CA TYR A 629 44.90 -20.52 3.46
C TYR A 629 46.31 -19.89 3.49
N GLU A 630 46.96 -19.83 4.65
CA GLU A 630 48.33 -19.31 4.81
C GLU A 630 49.38 -20.18 4.10
N GLU A 631 49.17 -21.50 4.09
CA GLU A 631 50.00 -22.49 3.39
C GLU A 631 49.72 -22.57 1.88
N GLY A 632 48.66 -21.92 1.40
CA GLY A 632 48.24 -21.95 -0.01
C GLY A 632 47.66 -23.29 -0.47
N THR A 633 47.26 -24.17 0.46
CA THR A 633 46.69 -25.50 0.20
C THR A 633 45.15 -25.50 0.16
N LEU A 634 44.51 -24.36 0.45
CA LEU A 634 43.05 -24.23 0.43
C LEU A 634 42.47 -24.35 -0.99
N GLU A 635 41.53 -25.27 -1.17
CA GLU A 635 40.81 -25.41 -2.44
C GLU A 635 39.79 -24.29 -2.64
N PRO A 636 39.86 -23.51 -3.74
CA PRO A 636 38.90 -22.45 -4.02
C PRO A 636 37.54 -23.04 -4.39
N LEU A 637 36.47 -22.39 -3.92
CA LEU A 637 35.12 -22.70 -4.36
C LEU A 637 34.94 -22.29 -5.82
N PRO A 638 34.18 -23.06 -6.63
CA PRO A 638 33.92 -22.70 -8.02
C PRO A 638 33.35 -21.28 -8.16
N GLY A 639 34.02 -20.45 -8.96
CA GLY A 639 33.59 -19.08 -9.25
C GLY A 639 33.88 -18.04 -8.16
N ARG A 640 34.63 -18.38 -7.10
CA ARG A 640 35.05 -17.46 -6.03
C ARG A 640 36.57 -17.37 -5.93
N GLY A 641 37.07 -16.23 -5.47
CA GLY A 641 38.48 -16.10 -5.13
C GLY A 641 38.87 -16.94 -3.91
N LEU A 642 40.18 -17.16 -3.67
CA LEU A 642 40.67 -17.90 -2.51
C LEU A 642 40.24 -17.24 -1.18
N GLU A 643 40.31 -15.91 -1.09
CA GLU A 643 39.88 -15.16 0.10
C GLU A 643 38.38 -15.32 0.37
N GLU A 644 37.55 -15.19 -0.66
CA GLU A 644 36.11 -15.36 -0.56
C GLU A 644 35.73 -16.81 -0.22
N SER A 645 36.51 -17.77 -0.73
CA SER A 645 36.33 -19.19 -0.43
C SER A 645 36.64 -19.48 1.04
N ARG A 646 37.74 -18.94 1.57
CA ARG A 646 38.07 -19.01 3.00
C ARG A 646 36.92 -18.48 3.85
N GLU A 647 36.42 -17.29 3.55
CA GLU A 647 35.32 -16.68 4.31
C GLU A 647 34.03 -17.51 4.23
N ALA A 648 33.73 -18.09 3.07
CA ALA A 648 32.56 -18.95 2.89
C ALA A 648 32.65 -20.23 3.74
N TYR A 649 33.80 -20.91 3.74
CA TYR A 649 34.01 -22.10 4.58
C TYR A 649 33.88 -21.76 6.06
N ILE A 650 34.49 -20.65 6.52
CA ILE A 650 34.40 -20.22 7.92
C ILE A 650 32.94 -19.92 8.31
N MET A 651 32.20 -19.19 7.47
CA MET A 651 30.78 -18.90 7.74
C MET A 651 29.93 -20.17 7.80
N GLN A 652 30.22 -21.17 6.96
CA GLN A 652 29.51 -22.45 6.97
C GLN A 652 29.79 -23.24 8.26
N ILE A 653 31.04 -23.31 8.71
CA ILE A 653 31.45 -24.00 9.94
C ILE A 653 30.78 -23.34 11.15
N LEU A 654 30.88 -22.01 11.28
CA LEU A 654 30.30 -21.27 12.40
C LEU A 654 28.77 -21.25 12.39
N GLY A 655 28.15 -21.33 11.21
CA GLY A 655 26.71 -21.52 11.06
C GLY A 655 26.26 -22.87 11.61
N ARG A 656 26.96 -23.95 11.22
CA ARG A 656 26.70 -25.31 11.72
C ARG A 656 26.87 -25.39 13.24
N ALA A 657 27.93 -24.79 13.77
CA ALA A 657 28.21 -24.76 15.22
C ALA A 657 27.03 -24.22 16.04
N ARG A 658 26.38 -23.16 15.55
CA ARG A 658 25.19 -22.57 16.19
C ARG A 658 24.00 -23.52 16.13
N ASP A 659 23.76 -24.16 14.99
CA ASP A 659 22.61 -25.05 14.80
C ASP A 659 22.77 -26.34 15.63
N ASP A 660 23.99 -26.87 15.74
CA ASP A 660 24.34 -28.00 16.61
C ASP A 660 24.16 -27.62 18.09
N ALA A 661 24.66 -26.46 18.53
CA ALA A 661 24.45 -25.95 19.89
C ALA A 661 22.96 -25.78 20.22
N GLY A 662 22.15 -25.33 19.25
CA GLY A 662 20.69 -25.24 19.37
C GLY A 662 20.02 -26.60 19.56
N SER A 663 20.46 -27.60 18.80
CA SER A 663 19.94 -28.97 18.89
C SER A 663 20.24 -29.60 20.26
N VAL A 664 21.43 -29.34 20.82
CA VAL A 664 21.75 -29.75 22.19
C VAL A 664 20.80 -29.06 23.17
N ALA A 665 20.65 -27.74 23.09
CA ALA A 665 19.77 -26.99 23.98
C ALA A 665 18.32 -27.51 23.93
N GLU A 666 17.80 -27.83 22.75
CA GLU A 666 16.43 -28.36 22.59
C GLU A 666 16.20 -29.70 23.30
N ARG A 667 17.19 -30.60 23.28
CA ARG A 667 17.07 -31.93 23.91
C ARG A 667 16.92 -31.85 25.43
N TYR A 668 17.57 -30.88 26.06
CA TYR A 668 17.59 -30.74 27.52
C TYR A 668 16.48 -29.83 28.07
N LEU A 669 15.68 -29.19 27.20
CA LEU A 669 14.52 -28.39 27.64
C LEU A 669 13.34 -29.30 27.96
N SER A 670 12.81 -29.16 29.18
CA SER A 670 11.69 -29.95 29.68
C SER A 670 10.42 -29.75 28.84
N GLU A 671 9.58 -30.80 28.75
CA GLU A 671 8.32 -30.72 28.01
C GLU A 671 7.28 -29.81 28.68
N ASN A 672 7.38 -29.63 30.00
CA ASN A 672 6.54 -28.71 30.79
C ASN A 672 7.02 -27.25 30.75
N ASN A 673 8.04 -26.95 29.93
CA ASN A 673 8.55 -25.60 29.79
C ASN A 673 7.64 -24.77 28.87
N HIS A 674 6.93 -23.80 29.44
CA HIS A 674 6.05 -22.92 28.68
C HIS A 674 6.75 -22.17 27.52
N ALA A 675 8.03 -21.79 27.67
CA ALA A 675 8.80 -21.17 26.59
C ALA A 675 9.05 -22.15 25.42
N ALA A 676 9.35 -23.41 25.74
CA ALA A 676 9.48 -24.47 24.74
C ALA A 676 8.13 -24.79 24.07
N VAL A 677 7.04 -24.82 24.85
CA VAL A 677 5.67 -25.00 24.32
C VAL A 677 5.34 -23.89 23.31
N MET A 678 5.63 -22.62 23.60
CA MET A 678 5.37 -21.51 22.65
C MET A 678 6.13 -21.69 21.34
N ALA A 679 7.40 -22.10 21.40
CA ALA A 679 8.23 -22.31 20.21
C ALA A 679 7.78 -23.52 19.38
N ARG A 680 7.46 -24.65 20.04
CA ARG A 680 7.03 -25.90 19.38
C ARG A 680 5.63 -25.81 18.78
N THR A 681 4.69 -25.17 19.47
CA THR A 681 3.32 -24.95 18.96
C THR A 681 3.24 -23.89 17.87
N GLY A 682 4.30 -23.08 17.71
CA GLY A 682 4.36 -21.97 16.77
C GLY A 682 3.57 -20.73 17.23
N ALA A 683 3.22 -20.65 18.52
CA ALA A 683 2.50 -19.52 19.09
C ALA A 683 3.33 -18.24 19.00
N ARG A 684 4.51 -18.22 19.62
CA ARG A 684 5.44 -17.09 19.55
C ARG A 684 6.86 -17.57 19.82
N GLY A 685 7.80 -17.07 19.03
CA GLY A 685 9.20 -17.50 19.09
C GLY A 685 9.48 -18.72 18.22
N SER A 686 10.76 -18.91 17.93
CA SER A 686 11.29 -20.02 17.14
C SER A 686 12.30 -20.79 17.98
N LEU A 687 12.63 -22.02 17.56
CA LEU A 687 13.73 -22.78 18.14
C LEU A 687 15.05 -22.01 18.06
N LEU A 688 15.25 -21.23 16.99
CA LEU A 688 16.41 -20.34 16.87
C LEU A 688 16.49 -19.32 18.02
N ASN A 689 15.38 -18.72 18.44
CA ASN A 689 15.41 -17.75 19.55
C ASN A 689 15.82 -18.41 20.87
N ILE A 690 15.40 -19.67 21.09
CA ILE A 690 15.83 -20.46 22.25
C ILE A 690 17.33 -20.74 22.16
N THR A 691 17.85 -21.09 20.98
CA THR A 691 19.29 -21.25 20.72
C THR A 691 20.08 -19.99 21.07
N LEU A 692 19.58 -18.80 20.72
CA LEU A 692 20.25 -17.54 21.06
C LEU A 692 20.25 -17.24 22.56
N MET A 693 19.19 -17.65 23.28
CA MET A 693 19.07 -17.45 24.72
C MET A 693 19.97 -18.38 25.54
N VAL A 694 20.11 -19.63 25.11
CA VAL A 694 20.73 -20.70 25.91
C VAL A 694 22.00 -21.28 25.29
N GLY A 695 22.04 -21.42 23.96
CA GLY A 695 23.16 -21.99 23.20
C GLY A 695 24.27 -20.97 22.93
N CYS A 696 24.16 -20.24 21.82
CA CYS A 696 25.06 -19.14 21.47
C CYS A 696 24.37 -18.17 20.50
N VAL A 697 24.83 -16.90 20.46
CA VAL A 697 24.31 -15.93 19.49
C VAL A 697 24.84 -16.22 18.08
N GLY A 698 26.08 -16.71 17.97
CA GLY A 698 26.72 -17.12 16.72
C GLY A 698 27.33 -15.97 15.93
N GLN A 699 27.61 -16.23 14.65
CA GLN A 699 28.32 -15.30 13.76
C GLN A 699 27.49 -14.03 13.46
N GLN A 700 28.05 -12.85 13.74
CA GLN A 700 27.47 -11.57 13.32
C GLN A 700 27.97 -11.22 11.91
N SER A 701 27.05 -10.82 11.04
CA SER A 701 27.37 -10.41 9.67
C SER A 701 27.05 -8.93 9.45
N VAL A 702 27.74 -8.31 8.49
CA VAL A 702 27.39 -7.02 7.92
C VAL A 702 27.48 -7.12 6.40
N ARG A 703 26.37 -6.92 5.69
CA ARG A 703 26.24 -7.03 4.23
C ARG A 703 26.64 -8.41 3.68
N GLY A 704 26.23 -9.46 4.38
CA GLY A 704 26.42 -10.86 3.96
C GLY A 704 27.81 -11.45 4.21
N GLY A 705 28.76 -10.68 4.74
CA GLY A 705 30.09 -11.16 5.16
C GLY A 705 30.35 -11.00 6.66
N ARG A 706 31.45 -11.58 7.15
CA ARG A 706 31.96 -11.32 8.51
C ARG A 706 32.38 -9.85 8.67
N ILE A 707 32.56 -9.40 9.91
CA ILE A 707 32.86 -7.99 10.20
C ILE A 707 34.33 -7.71 9.89
N PHE A 708 34.61 -6.91 8.87
CA PHE A 708 35.99 -6.44 8.53
C PHE A 708 36.20 -4.94 8.76
N ARG A 709 35.13 -4.16 8.92
CA ARG A 709 35.21 -2.70 9.07
C ARG A 709 35.69 -2.35 10.48
N GLY A 710 36.80 -1.62 10.58
CA GLY A 710 37.41 -1.25 11.85
C GLY A 710 38.71 -0.46 11.67
N TYR A 711 39.70 -0.76 12.50
CA TYR A 711 41.06 -0.21 12.41
C TYR A 711 41.83 -0.81 11.23
N ARG A 712 42.97 -0.22 10.87
CA ARG A 712 43.86 -0.81 9.84
C ARG A 712 44.38 -2.18 10.32
N GLY A 713 43.99 -3.23 9.59
CA GLY A 713 44.41 -4.61 9.83
C GLY A 713 43.71 -5.32 11.00
N ARG A 714 42.64 -4.76 11.59
CA ARG A 714 41.87 -5.41 12.66
C ARG A 714 40.52 -4.72 12.88
N THR A 715 39.53 -5.45 13.38
CA THR A 715 38.20 -4.90 13.67
C THR A 715 38.19 -3.99 14.90
N LEU A 716 38.69 -4.50 16.04
CA LEU A 716 38.76 -3.82 17.33
C LEU A 716 40.20 -3.67 17.81
N PRO A 717 40.50 -2.68 18.68
CA PRO A 717 41.86 -2.47 19.19
C PRO A 717 42.35 -3.58 20.13
N HIS A 718 41.45 -4.46 20.57
CA HIS A 718 41.69 -5.60 21.46
C HIS A 718 42.26 -6.84 20.75
N PHE A 719 42.25 -6.86 19.41
CA PHE A 719 42.79 -7.97 18.62
C PHE A 719 44.13 -7.61 18.00
N GLU A 720 44.94 -8.63 17.73
CA GLU A 720 46.19 -8.49 16.99
C GLU A 720 45.93 -8.08 15.54
N LYS A 721 46.90 -7.37 14.95
CA LYS A 721 46.81 -6.97 13.54
C LYS A 721 46.95 -8.20 12.66
N GLY A 722 46.04 -8.37 11.70
CA GLY A 722 46.00 -9.50 10.77
C GLY A 722 45.23 -10.71 11.28
N SER A 723 44.68 -10.69 12.50
CA SER A 723 43.97 -11.85 13.07
C SER A 723 42.66 -12.14 12.33
N LEU A 724 42.55 -13.34 11.73
CA LEU A 724 41.38 -13.82 10.98
C LEU A 724 40.47 -14.79 11.77
N SER A 725 40.75 -14.96 13.07
CA SER A 725 40.02 -15.85 13.99
C SER A 725 38.50 -15.62 13.99
N ALA A 726 37.74 -16.60 14.48
CA ALA A 726 36.29 -16.46 14.65
C ALA A 726 35.93 -15.24 15.53
N LYS A 727 36.63 -15.08 16.67
CA LYS A 727 36.38 -14.00 17.64
C LYS A 727 36.75 -12.61 17.10
N SER A 728 37.86 -12.48 16.36
CA SER A 728 38.28 -11.18 15.81
C SER A 728 37.33 -10.64 14.75
N HIS A 729 36.51 -11.50 14.13
CA HIS A 729 35.56 -11.11 13.08
C HIS A 729 34.09 -11.29 13.47
N GLY A 730 33.79 -11.23 14.77
CA GLY A 730 32.41 -11.08 15.26
C GLY A 730 31.64 -12.37 15.47
N PHE A 731 32.31 -13.49 15.75
CA PHE A 731 31.66 -14.66 16.32
C PHE A 731 31.34 -14.43 17.80
N VAL A 732 30.05 -14.54 18.16
CA VAL A 732 29.59 -14.37 19.54
C VAL A 732 29.33 -15.75 20.14
N ARG A 733 30.24 -16.18 21.02
CA ARG A 733 30.22 -17.49 21.67
C ARG A 733 29.18 -17.52 22.80
N SER A 734 29.07 -16.42 23.53
CA SER A 734 28.16 -16.30 24.67
C SER A 734 26.69 -16.29 24.20
N CYS A 735 25.79 -16.77 25.05
CA CYS A 735 24.35 -16.63 24.85
C CYS A 735 23.82 -15.42 25.65
N TYR A 736 22.56 -15.03 25.42
CA TYR A 736 21.98 -13.89 26.15
C TYR A 736 21.88 -14.11 27.65
N LYS A 737 21.72 -15.37 28.09
CA LYS A 737 21.61 -15.71 29.51
C LYS A 737 22.94 -15.61 30.26
N THR A 738 24.03 -16.09 29.66
CA THR A 738 25.38 -15.96 30.25
C THR A 738 25.89 -14.52 30.25
N GLY A 739 25.36 -13.70 29.33
CA GLY A 739 25.78 -12.33 29.11
C GLY A 739 26.92 -12.23 28.09
N LEU A 740 26.95 -11.12 27.36
CA LEU A 740 27.93 -10.88 26.30
C LEU A 740 29.16 -10.15 26.86
N SER A 741 30.35 -10.55 26.40
CA SER A 741 31.58 -9.78 26.67
C SER A 741 31.56 -8.41 25.95
N PRO A 742 32.40 -7.44 26.35
CA PRO A 742 32.41 -6.11 25.72
C PRO A 742 32.64 -6.14 24.21
N THR A 743 33.51 -7.04 23.72
CA THR A 743 33.75 -7.20 22.28
C THR A 743 32.55 -7.82 21.57
N GLU A 744 31.93 -8.84 22.16
CA GLU A 744 30.73 -9.50 21.61
C GLU A 744 29.53 -8.55 21.56
N TYR A 745 29.30 -7.78 22.62
CA TYR A 745 28.25 -6.78 22.66
C TYR A 745 28.40 -5.75 21.53
N PHE A 746 29.63 -5.27 21.29
CA PHE A 746 29.88 -4.31 20.23
C PHE A 746 29.69 -4.92 18.83
N PHE A 747 30.14 -6.16 18.61
CA PHE A 747 29.88 -6.87 17.35
C PHE A 747 28.40 -7.15 17.12
N HIS A 748 27.66 -7.51 18.17
CA HIS A 748 26.21 -7.69 18.10
C HIS A 748 25.50 -6.39 17.73
N ALA A 749 25.93 -5.26 18.28
CA ALA A 749 25.41 -3.94 17.92
C ALA A 749 25.68 -3.59 16.44
N MET A 750 26.83 -3.99 15.88
CA MET A 750 27.11 -3.82 14.45
C MET A 750 26.12 -4.60 13.57
N GLY A 751 25.88 -5.88 13.90
CA GLY A 751 24.91 -6.71 13.19
C GLY A 751 23.48 -6.18 13.32
N GLY A 752 23.08 -5.74 14.52
CA GLY A 752 21.77 -5.13 14.75
C GLY A 752 21.51 -3.87 13.92
N ARG A 753 22.56 -3.07 13.64
CA ARG A 753 22.44 -1.86 12.82
C ARG A 753 22.14 -2.16 11.35
N GLU A 754 22.59 -3.29 10.82
CA GLU A 754 22.23 -3.74 9.47
C GLU A 754 20.73 -3.93 9.35
N GLY A 755 20.12 -4.68 10.29
CA GLY A 755 18.68 -4.93 10.29
C GLY A 755 17.83 -3.66 10.29
N LEU A 756 18.18 -2.67 11.13
CA LEU A 756 17.47 -1.39 11.21
C LEU A 756 17.56 -0.58 9.91
N VAL A 757 18.74 -0.56 9.28
CA VAL A 757 18.95 0.20 8.03
C VAL A 757 18.27 -0.49 6.86
N ASP A 758 18.40 -1.81 6.74
CA ASP A 758 17.81 -2.58 5.64
C ASP A 758 16.29 -2.49 5.64
N GLN A 759 15.66 -2.59 6.82
CA GLN A 759 14.21 -2.46 6.96
C GLN A 759 13.72 -1.08 6.51
N ALA A 760 14.45 -0.01 6.84
CA ALA A 760 14.11 1.36 6.44
C ALA A 760 14.28 1.58 4.92
N VAL A 761 15.39 1.11 4.33
CA VAL A 761 15.71 1.36 2.91
C VAL A 761 14.82 0.56 1.96
N ARG A 762 14.51 -0.70 2.28
CA ARG A 762 13.70 -1.58 1.40
C ARG A 762 12.30 -1.04 1.15
N THR A 763 11.73 -0.31 2.12
CA THR A 763 10.39 0.27 2.02
C THR A 763 10.24 1.22 0.83
N ALA A 764 11.26 2.04 0.54
CA ALA A 764 11.21 3.00 -0.55
C ALA A 764 11.17 2.32 -1.94
N GLN A 765 12.01 1.30 -2.14
CA GLN A 765 12.07 0.55 -3.39
C GLN A 765 10.80 -0.29 -3.61
N SER A 766 10.36 -1.01 -2.57
CA SER A 766 9.16 -1.84 -2.62
C SER A 766 7.91 -1.01 -2.94
N GLY A 767 7.70 0.10 -2.24
CA GLY A 767 6.54 0.97 -2.48
C GLY A 767 6.55 1.63 -3.87
N TYR A 768 7.73 2.00 -4.38
CA TYR A 768 7.84 2.55 -5.74
C TYR A 768 7.57 1.49 -6.81
N MET A 769 8.12 0.28 -6.65
CA MET A 769 7.86 -0.84 -7.54
C MET A 769 6.36 -1.19 -7.56
N GLN A 770 5.75 -1.35 -6.39
CA GLN A 770 4.32 -1.62 -6.26
C GLN A 770 3.50 -0.55 -6.97
N ARG A 771 3.82 0.74 -6.76
CA ARG A 771 3.14 1.84 -7.43
C ARG A 771 3.23 1.74 -8.95
N ARG A 772 4.39 1.40 -9.51
CA ARG A 772 4.57 1.25 -10.96
C ARG A 772 3.69 0.13 -11.50
N LEU A 773 3.66 -1.02 -10.82
CA LEU A 773 2.85 -2.17 -11.21
C LEU A 773 1.35 -1.88 -11.10
N VAL A 774 0.91 -1.26 -10.00
CA VAL A 774 -0.51 -0.91 -9.81
C VAL A 774 -1.00 0.03 -10.91
N ASN A 775 -0.25 1.10 -11.23
CA ASN A 775 -0.66 2.02 -12.30
C ASN A 775 -0.62 1.38 -13.70
N ALA A 776 0.11 0.27 -13.89
CA ALA A 776 0.17 -0.44 -15.15
C ALA A 776 -0.96 -1.49 -15.30
N LEU A 777 -1.43 -2.07 -14.19
CA LEU A 777 -2.35 -3.22 -14.20
C LEU A 777 -3.77 -2.89 -13.72
N GLN A 778 -4.02 -1.70 -13.18
CA GLN A 778 -5.32 -1.30 -12.61
C GLN A 778 -6.48 -1.32 -13.61
N ASP A 779 -6.20 -1.22 -14.91
CA ASP A 779 -7.22 -1.19 -15.97
C ASP A 779 -7.65 -2.60 -16.41
N LEU A 780 -6.95 -3.65 -15.96
CA LEU A 780 -7.24 -5.03 -16.33
C LEU A 780 -8.47 -5.56 -15.60
N LYS A 781 -9.37 -6.20 -16.34
CA LYS A 781 -10.55 -6.89 -15.80
C LYS A 781 -10.73 -8.27 -16.42
N ALA A 782 -11.28 -9.20 -15.64
CA ALA A 782 -11.76 -10.47 -16.15
C ALA A 782 -13.20 -10.30 -16.65
N GLU A 783 -13.42 -10.56 -17.94
CA GLU A 783 -14.73 -10.48 -18.57
C GLU A 783 -15.56 -11.75 -18.36
N TYR A 784 -16.85 -11.70 -18.66
CA TYR A 784 -17.77 -12.83 -18.49
C TYR A 784 -17.39 -14.09 -19.28
N ASP A 785 -16.62 -13.94 -20.36
CA ASP A 785 -16.10 -15.05 -21.17
C ASP A 785 -14.81 -15.68 -20.60
N GLY A 786 -14.32 -15.20 -19.46
CA GLY A 786 -13.09 -15.68 -18.82
C GLY A 786 -11.80 -15.10 -19.39
N THR A 787 -11.89 -14.16 -20.34
CA THR A 787 -10.72 -13.43 -20.88
C THR A 787 -10.33 -12.27 -19.97
N VAL A 788 -9.04 -11.93 -19.94
CA VAL A 788 -8.55 -10.70 -19.29
C VAL A 788 -8.28 -9.66 -20.35
N ARG A 789 -8.95 -8.51 -20.23
CA ARG A 789 -8.87 -7.42 -21.21
C ARG A 789 -8.45 -6.12 -20.54
N ASP A 790 -7.78 -5.27 -21.31
CA ASP A 790 -7.48 -3.91 -20.91
C ASP A 790 -8.68 -2.95 -21.13
N SER A 791 -8.50 -1.67 -20.82
CA SER A 791 -9.53 -0.64 -20.99
C SER A 791 -9.86 -0.33 -22.47
N LYS A 792 -9.02 -0.74 -23.42
CA LYS A 792 -9.24 -0.62 -24.86
C LYS A 792 -9.91 -1.86 -25.47
N GLY A 793 -10.10 -2.92 -24.68
CA GLY A 793 -10.66 -4.19 -25.13
C GLY A 793 -9.64 -5.14 -25.76
N LEU A 794 -8.35 -4.84 -25.68
CA LEU A 794 -7.29 -5.74 -26.12
C LEU A 794 -7.20 -6.92 -25.14
N ILE A 795 -7.18 -8.14 -25.69
CA ILE A 795 -7.06 -9.37 -24.92
C ILE A 795 -5.61 -9.52 -24.46
N VAL A 796 -5.41 -9.50 -23.15
CA VAL A 796 -4.10 -9.72 -22.50
C VAL A 796 -3.92 -11.19 -22.15
N GLN A 797 -5.00 -11.85 -21.70
CA GLN A 797 -5.03 -13.31 -21.49
C GLN A 797 -6.33 -13.89 -22.05
N PHE A 798 -6.23 -14.98 -22.81
CA PHE A 798 -7.40 -15.71 -23.33
C PHE A 798 -8.15 -16.46 -22.24
N SER A 799 -7.44 -16.89 -21.20
CA SER A 799 -8.01 -17.58 -20.04
C SER A 799 -7.36 -17.01 -18.79
N TYR A 800 -8.16 -16.49 -17.87
CA TYR A 800 -7.66 -15.97 -16.60
C TYR A 800 -6.84 -17.03 -15.86
N GLY A 801 -5.58 -16.73 -15.57
CA GLY A 801 -4.71 -17.63 -14.80
C GLY A 801 -4.45 -18.99 -15.45
N GLU A 802 -4.73 -19.15 -16.75
CA GLU A 802 -4.69 -20.43 -17.50
C GLU A 802 -5.75 -21.48 -17.08
N ASP A 803 -6.29 -21.40 -15.85
CA ASP A 803 -7.18 -22.40 -15.24
C ASP A 803 -8.54 -21.85 -14.78
N TYR A 804 -8.79 -20.54 -14.94
CA TYR A 804 -9.98 -19.81 -14.47
C TYR A 804 -10.18 -19.80 -12.94
N VAL A 805 -9.17 -20.17 -12.15
CA VAL A 805 -9.30 -20.26 -10.69
C VAL A 805 -8.75 -19.02 -10.01
N ASP A 806 -9.59 -18.36 -9.21
CA ASP A 806 -9.14 -17.30 -8.31
C ASP A 806 -8.21 -17.91 -7.22
N PRO A 807 -6.98 -17.39 -7.04
CA PRO A 807 -6.06 -17.87 -6.01
C PRO A 807 -6.64 -17.88 -4.59
N SER A 808 -7.60 -17.01 -4.28
CA SER A 808 -8.30 -17.00 -2.97
C SER A 808 -9.25 -18.18 -2.78
N LYS A 809 -9.69 -18.83 -3.86
CA LYS A 809 -10.57 -20.01 -3.84
C LYS A 809 -9.79 -21.31 -4.01
N ALA A 810 -8.58 -21.24 -4.57
CA ALA A 810 -7.65 -22.37 -4.69
C ALA A 810 -7.22 -22.94 -3.33
N ASP A 811 -6.67 -24.15 -3.29
CA ASP A 811 -6.00 -24.71 -2.11
C ASP A 811 -4.50 -24.52 -2.17
N HIS A 812 -4.03 -23.42 -1.58
CA HIS A 812 -2.61 -23.08 -1.59
C HIS A 812 -2.00 -23.04 -3.01
N GLY A 813 -2.79 -22.57 -3.98
CA GLY A 813 -2.44 -22.49 -5.39
C GLY A 813 -2.79 -23.72 -6.22
N LYS A 814 -3.27 -24.81 -5.62
CA LYS A 814 -3.84 -25.94 -6.37
C LYS A 814 -5.29 -25.62 -6.79
N PRO A 815 -5.65 -25.76 -8.08
CA PRO A 815 -7.02 -25.55 -8.56
C PRO A 815 -8.00 -26.52 -7.89
N VAL A 816 -7.61 -27.78 -7.78
CA VAL A 816 -8.34 -28.87 -7.11
C VAL A 816 -7.34 -29.74 -6.36
N ASP A 817 -7.55 -29.97 -5.07
CA ASP A 817 -6.74 -30.90 -4.29
C ASP A 817 -7.39 -32.30 -4.32
N LEU A 818 -6.92 -33.13 -5.26
CA LEU A 818 -7.46 -34.48 -5.45
C LEU A 818 -7.21 -35.38 -4.24
N ASP A 819 -6.04 -35.27 -3.60
CA ASP A 819 -5.69 -36.10 -2.43
C ASP A 819 -6.67 -35.85 -1.29
N LYS A 820 -6.98 -34.56 -1.03
CA LYS A 820 -7.97 -34.18 -0.03
C LYS A 820 -9.36 -34.71 -0.36
N ILE A 821 -9.80 -34.61 -1.62
CA ILE A 821 -11.10 -35.12 -2.05
C ILE A 821 -11.16 -36.65 -1.92
N PHE A 822 -10.10 -37.36 -2.30
CA PHE A 822 -10.02 -38.82 -2.12
C PHE A 822 -10.12 -39.19 -0.64
N ASP A 823 -9.39 -38.51 0.23
CA ASP A 823 -9.48 -38.72 1.68
C ASP A 823 -10.89 -38.43 2.22
N GLU A 824 -11.56 -37.36 1.76
CA GLU A 824 -12.93 -37.04 2.17
C GLU A 824 -13.94 -38.10 1.72
N VAL A 825 -13.79 -38.65 0.53
CA VAL A 825 -14.68 -39.69 0.00
C VAL A 825 -14.43 -41.02 0.70
N LEU A 826 -13.17 -41.42 0.86
CA LEU A 826 -12.79 -42.68 1.53
C LEU A 826 -13.12 -42.69 3.02
N ASN A 827 -13.12 -41.53 3.69
CA ASN A 827 -13.50 -41.42 5.11
C ASN A 827 -15.01 -41.24 5.33
N LYS A 828 -15.82 -41.14 4.26
CA LYS A 828 -17.29 -41.14 4.33
C LYS A 828 -17.89 -42.56 4.29
N GLU A 829 -17.13 -43.55 3.79
CA GLU A 829 -17.39 -44.99 3.96
C GLU A 829 -16.85 -45.47 5.33
#